data_AF-A0A1I6ECN7-F1
#
_entry.id   AF-A0A1I6ECN7-F1
#
_cell.length_a   1.000
_cell.length_b   1.000
_cell.length_c   1.000
_cell.angle_alpha   90.00
_cell.angle_beta   90.00
_cell.angle_gamma   90.00
#
_symmetry.space_group_name_H-M   'P 1'
#
loop_
_entity.id
_entity.type
_entity.pdbx_description
1 polymer ?
#
loop_
_entity_poly.entity_id
_entity_poly.type
_entity_poly.pdbx_seq_one_letter_code
_entity_poly.pdbx_strand_id
1 'polypeptide(L)'
;MPDEPQWPTEDDDAGSAAAASQPTVQVNRPSVDQPTMRFPLAAVLSAPSTQEPLRSSPVRSTPNGVGAGHSASGVPTTGSGGPSGGSAGGKSHGAIGPEVGQPRATPVRIEPKNDQTRVVPRPEQRTTELSVPNAKTARVDQLPNSEPSWFDQTGRPDQPPEQRRPRPEQPRPEQTKRVDQLQRREQPRQEQQRPVAPPPSPPPARQEPQPVRQELPVTGYEEEPEDRLATDDEPRKGRKSLVVVLSLLVVAALAGATIYAVKEFGGTKAIETRPPAAPANVQPLVKAVTAGAPAPTPAGVKQALTGPAGNSVLGTLTGSVIDPASGTALWQQGDTTPATPASSLKILTAAAALLSLEKTDQLSTKVVQGAEPGTVVIVGGGDPTISGAPGRSVYPGAATLDDLVGQVKAKGPVTKVLFDLSRYTGEALGPQWETADIAGGSVAPIVPFMLDGGRVDQSNVNGARTGSPGQAAADAFAQRIGAPGATAGAAPAGAQVLGEIKSAPIEQLVDNMMQISDNVLTEAIAREIAIKTGNEASFAGGVKAVRDVLTKNGFDLATANFVDGSGLSATNKIPAKLLTDVLTAAAKPTLDDARTAKLRPLLTALPVAGGSGTLAGRYGGTAAPGKGWVRAKTGTLTGVNALAGMVVDVDGRVLVFSFMSASSRDPEKEVRPALDVMAAALRGCGCS
;
A
#
# COMPACT_ATOMS: atom_id res chain seq x y z
N MET A 1 -27.74 -65.31 14.64
CA MET A 1 -28.73 -66.38 14.84
C MET A 1 -28.86 -67.16 13.55
N PRO A 2 -28.15 -68.30 13.37
CA PRO A 2 -27.23 -69.04 14.29
C PRO A 2 -26.08 -68.31 15.06
N ASP A 3 -24.76 -68.39 14.88
CA ASP A 3 -23.89 -68.76 13.74
C ASP A 3 -22.47 -69.15 14.26
N GLU A 4 -22.05 -70.41 14.08
CA GLU A 4 -20.88 -71.06 14.73
C GLU A 4 -20.44 -72.35 13.94
N PRO A 5 -19.33 -73.05 14.25
CA PRO A 5 -18.00 -72.61 14.73
C PRO A 5 -16.77 -73.39 14.12
N GLN A 6 -15.54 -72.98 14.47
CA GLN A 6 -14.30 -73.82 14.59
C GLN A 6 -13.70 -74.45 13.30
N TRP A 7 -12.41 -74.84 13.21
CA TRP A 7 -11.47 -75.43 14.20
C TRP A 7 -10.04 -74.81 14.25
N PRO A 8 -9.20 -75.15 15.26
CA PRO A 8 -7.92 -74.50 15.58
C PRO A 8 -6.70 -75.47 15.52
N THR A 9 -5.61 -75.12 16.23
CA THR A 9 -4.34 -75.85 16.50
C THR A 9 -3.39 -76.05 15.29
N GLU A 10 -2.07 -76.23 15.45
CA GLU A 10 -1.23 -76.39 16.66
C GLU A 10 0.08 -75.54 16.52
N ASP A 11 0.85 -75.38 17.60
CA ASP A 11 1.45 -74.07 17.96
C ASP A 11 2.91 -74.10 18.52
N ASP A 12 3.41 -72.94 19.00
CA ASP A 12 4.75 -72.62 19.61
C ASP A 12 5.97 -72.59 18.64
N ASP A 13 6.95 -71.67 18.74
CA ASP A 13 7.72 -71.25 19.93
C ASP A 13 8.30 -69.79 19.80
N ALA A 14 9.05 -69.31 20.80
CA ALA A 14 9.38 -67.88 21.02
C ALA A 14 10.77 -67.40 20.52
N GLY A 15 10.95 -66.07 20.33
CA GLY A 15 12.29 -65.46 20.49
C GLY A 15 12.70 -64.16 19.77
N SER A 16 12.38 -62.99 20.35
CA SER A 16 13.23 -61.76 20.36
C SER A 16 13.45 -60.91 19.08
N ALA A 17 14.33 -59.90 19.21
CA ALA A 17 14.94 -59.04 18.16
C ALA A 17 14.12 -57.89 17.50
N ALA A 18 13.93 -56.81 18.28
CA ALA A 18 14.03 -55.40 17.88
C ALA A 18 13.82 -54.98 16.40
N ALA A 19 12.65 -54.41 16.10
CA ALA A 19 12.49 -53.54 14.93
C ALA A 19 13.19 -52.17 15.17
N ALA A 20 14.20 -51.84 14.37
CA ALA A 20 14.98 -50.62 14.53
C ALA A 20 14.17 -49.35 14.17
N SER A 21 14.23 -48.34 15.04
CA SER A 21 13.52 -47.07 14.87
C SER A 21 14.09 -46.26 13.71
N GLN A 22 13.25 -45.81 12.77
CA GLN A 22 13.60 -44.63 11.98
C GLN A 22 13.53 -43.39 12.90
N PRO A 23 14.48 -42.44 12.79
CA PRO A 23 14.53 -41.29 13.69
C PRO A 23 13.39 -40.31 13.39
N THR A 24 12.34 -40.35 14.20
CA THR A 24 11.29 -39.34 14.21
C THR A 24 11.89 -38.00 14.62
N VAL A 25 12.13 -37.10 13.65
CA VAL A 25 12.53 -35.72 13.94
C VAL A 25 11.33 -35.02 14.56
N GLN A 26 11.25 -35.05 15.90
CA GLN A 26 10.37 -34.18 16.65
C GLN A 26 10.81 -32.73 16.41
N VAL A 27 10.14 -32.05 15.47
CA VAL A 27 10.19 -30.60 15.37
C VAL A 27 9.43 -30.05 16.59
N ASN A 28 10.14 -29.94 17.71
CA ASN A 28 9.67 -29.22 18.88
C ASN A 28 9.37 -27.78 18.46
N ARG A 29 8.08 -27.46 18.33
CA ARG A 29 7.62 -26.09 18.16
C ARG A 29 8.09 -25.30 19.39
N PRO A 30 8.85 -24.21 19.24
CA PRO A 30 9.13 -23.35 20.38
C PRO A 30 7.82 -22.81 20.94
N SER A 31 7.69 -22.75 22.26
CA SER A 31 6.53 -22.15 22.91
C SER A 31 6.38 -20.68 22.47
N VAL A 32 5.15 -20.20 22.32
CA VAL A 32 4.86 -18.80 21.99
C VAL A 32 4.86 -17.94 23.26
N ASP A 33 5.95 -18.06 24.02
CA ASP A 33 6.28 -17.19 25.15
C ASP A 33 7.18 -16.06 24.65
N GLN A 34 6.61 -15.11 23.92
CA GLN A 34 7.35 -13.89 23.57
C GLN A 34 7.55 -13.03 24.83
N PRO A 35 8.80 -12.72 25.24
CA PRO A 35 9.03 -11.70 26.24
C PRO A 35 8.62 -10.35 25.65
N THR A 36 7.52 -9.78 26.15
CA THR A 36 7.10 -8.44 25.74
C THR A 36 8.20 -7.45 26.12
N MET A 37 8.88 -6.87 25.12
CA MET A 37 9.87 -5.81 25.33
C MET A 37 9.17 -4.53 25.80
N ARG A 38 8.89 -4.48 27.10
CA ARG A 38 8.51 -3.26 27.80
C ARG A 38 9.68 -2.28 27.72
N PHE A 39 9.49 -1.18 27.01
CA PHE A 39 10.40 -0.04 27.10
C PHE A 39 10.48 0.41 28.58
N PRO A 40 11.68 0.49 29.19
CA PRO A 40 11.81 1.12 30.49
C PRO A 40 11.60 2.63 30.30
N LEU A 41 10.51 3.18 30.84
CA LEU A 41 10.41 4.62 31.08
C LEU A 41 11.44 4.98 32.15
N ALA A 42 12.61 5.42 31.73
CA ALA A 42 13.57 6.09 32.61
C ALA A 42 12.94 7.40 33.09
N ALA A 43 12.70 7.52 34.40
CA ALA A 43 12.00 8.65 34.98
C ALA A 43 12.87 9.93 34.92
N VAL A 44 12.51 10.88 34.06
CA VAL A 44 13.05 12.25 34.11
C VAL A 44 12.25 13.06 35.13
N LEU A 45 12.51 12.79 36.42
CA LEU A 45 12.09 13.61 37.54
C LEU A 45 13.32 14.05 38.34
N SER A 46 13.85 15.22 37.99
CA SER A 46 14.89 15.93 38.75
C SER A 46 14.41 17.36 38.98
N ALA A 47 13.98 17.66 40.20
CA ALA A 47 13.43 18.97 40.54
C ALA A 47 14.55 19.99 40.85
N PRO A 48 14.49 21.22 40.33
CA PRO A 48 15.39 22.29 40.73
C PRO A 48 14.95 22.90 42.06
N SER A 49 15.70 22.60 43.11
CA SER A 49 15.72 23.33 44.38
C SER A 49 17.10 24.02 44.49
N THR A 50 17.29 25.26 44.93
CA THR A 50 16.42 26.22 45.64
C THR A 50 16.85 27.67 45.30
N GLN A 51 15.93 28.64 45.36
CA GLN A 51 15.97 29.79 46.30
C GLN A 51 14.99 30.91 45.88
N GLU A 52 14.21 31.37 46.84
CA GLU A 52 13.42 32.61 46.80
C GLU A 52 14.17 33.70 47.61
N PRO A 53 13.89 35.02 47.47
CA PRO A 53 12.71 35.56 48.17
C PRO A 53 11.99 36.78 47.52
N LEU A 54 10.66 36.69 47.43
CA LEU A 54 9.63 37.63 47.94
C LEU A 54 9.70 39.17 47.71
N ARG A 55 8.48 39.73 47.56
CA ARG A 55 8.02 41.15 47.63
C ARG A 55 8.15 41.95 46.31
N SER A 56 7.17 42.77 45.90
CA SER A 56 5.78 42.97 46.40
C SER A 56 4.91 43.72 45.37
N SER A 57 3.61 43.42 45.33
CA SER A 57 2.55 44.14 44.58
C SER A 57 2.11 45.45 45.29
N PRO A 58 1.13 46.23 44.77
CA PRO A 58 0.58 46.37 43.41
C PRO A 58 0.55 47.87 42.96
N VAL A 59 -0.18 48.24 41.89
CA VAL A 59 -1.12 49.40 41.79
C VAL A 59 -1.74 49.50 40.37
N ARG A 60 -2.70 50.42 40.17
CA ARG A 60 -3.76 50.44 39.13
C ARG A 60 -3.76 51.78 38.35
N SER A 61 -4.53 51.82 37.26
CA SER A 61 -5.13 52.99 36.58
C SER A 61 -4.33 53.76 35.52
N THR A 62 -5.04 54.08 34.43
CA THR A 62 -4.80 55.07 33.36
C THR A 62 -5.44 56.44 33.77
N PRO A 63 -5.52 57.54 32.95
CA PRO A 63 -5.15 57.73 31.52
C PRO A 63 -4.52 59.11 31.13
N ASN A 64 -4.35 59.32 29.80
CA ASN A 64 -4.23 60.61 29.05
C ASN A 64 -2.95 61.47 29.16
N GLY A 65 -2.54 62.18 28.07
CA GLY A 65 -1.37 63.08 28.15
C GLY A 65 -0.99 64.13 27.07
N VAL A 66 -1.25 63.96 25.76
CA VAL A 66 -1.08 65.00 24.68
C VAL A 66 0.34 65.55 24.33
N GLY A 67 0.66 65.56 23.01
CA GLY A 67 1.40 66.67 22.34
C GLY A 67 2.72 66.33 21.60
N ALA A 68 3.05 66.92 20.43
CA ALA A 68 2.25 67.73 19.50
C ALA A 68 2.91 67.87 18.09
N GLY A 69 2.07 68.03 17.03
CA GLY A 69 2.44 68.54 15.69
C GLY A 69 2.92 67.48 14.67
N HIS A 70 2.64 67.57 13.36
CA HIS A 70 1.86 68.50 12.52
C HIS A 70 1.56 67.79 11.15
N SER A 71 0.66 68.20 10.23
CA SER A 71 -0.14 69.42 10.09
C SER A 71 -1.45 69.23 9.25
N ALA A 72 -2.05 70.36 8.88
CA ALA A 72 -3.10 70.64 7.88
C ALA A 72 -3.03 69.89 6.52
N SER A 73 -4.13 69.69 5.76
CA SER A 73 -5.56 70.07 5.90
C SER A 73 -6.42 69.19 4.94
N GLY A 74 -7.76 69.25 4.86
CA GLY A 74 -8.80 70.08 5.51
C GLY A 74 -10.17 69.84 4.83
N VAL A 75 -11.31 70.21 5.45
CA VAL A 75 -12.67 69.75 5.00
C VAL A 75 -13.78 70.81 5.11
N PRO A 76 -14.51 71.06 4.02
CA PRO A 76 -15.98 71.21 3.98
C PRO A 76 -16.59 70.19 2.95
N THR A 77 -17.89 70.09 2.65
CA THR A 77 -19.11 70.86 2.96
C THR A 77 -20.33 69.90 3.07
N THR A 78 -21.58 70.41 3.12
CA THR A 78 -22.85 69.66 3.23
C THR A 78 -23.85 70.05 2.12
N GLY A 79 -24.93 69.27 1.90
CA GLY A 79 -26.03 69.64 1.01
C GLY A 79 -27.28 68.73 1.10
N SER A 80 -28.47 69.33 1.16
CA SER A 80 -29.79 68.68 1.35
C SER A 80 -30.61 68.56 0.06
N GLY A 81 -31.52 67.57 -0.07
CA GLY A 81 -32.51 67.60 -1.16
C GLY A 81 -33.56 66.47 -1.21
N GLY A 82 -34.81 66.86 -1.51
CA GLY A 82 -35.98 66.09 -1.92
C GLY A 82 -37.14 67.07 -2.18
N PRO A 83 -38.37 66.66 -2.60
CA PRO A 83 -38.85 65.33 -2.99
C PRO A 83 -39.65 65.28 -4.34
N SER A 84 -39.87 64.08 -4.88
CA SER A 84 -40.94 63.73 -5.87
C SER A 84 -40.96 62.20 -6.06
N GLY A 85 -42.03 61.48 -6.44
CA GLY A 85 -43.46 61.79 -6.64
C GLY A 85 -44.30 60.48 -6.56
N GLY A 86 -45.63 60.53 -6.71
CA GLY A 86 -46.52 59.34 -6.60
C GLY A 86 -46.61 58.46 -7.86
N SER A 87 -47.54 57.49 -8.00
CA SER A 87 -48.67 57.10 -7.14
C SER A 87 -49.26 55.71 -7.53
N ALA A 88 -50.20 55.20 -6.70
CA ALA A 88 -51.11 54.03 -6.91
C ALA A 88 -50.52 52.60 -6.96
N GLY A 89 -51.22 51.55 -6.49
CA GLY A 89 -52.45 51.54 -5.66
C GLY A 89 -53.26 50.23 -5.67
N GLY A 90 -53.60 49.69 -4.48
CA GLY A 90 -54.47 48.50 -4.27
C GLY A 90 -53.92 47.56 -3.18
N LYS A 91 -54.36 47.57 -1.92
CA LYS A 91 -55.64 47.08 -1.30
C LYS A 91 -55.71 45.54 -1.16
N SER A 92 -56.12 44.94 -0.01
CA SER A 92 -56.42 45.49 1.34
C SER A 92 -56.79 44.41 2.39
N HIS A 93 -56.45 44.63 3.68
CA HIS A 93 -56.93 43.94 4.92
C HIS A 93 -56.58 42.42 5.09
N GLY A 94 -56.44 41.82 6.29
CA GLY A 94 -56.49 42.26 7.72
C GLY A 94 -57.06 41.13 8.62
N ALA A 95 -56.86 41.02 9.95
CA ALA A 95 -55.97 41.67 10.95
C ALA A 95 -56.05 40.91 12.33
N ILE A 96 -55.45 41.46 13.42
CA ILE A 96 -55.58 41.07 14.87
C ILE A 96 -54.67 39.90 15.37
N GLY A 97 -54.17 40.01 16.63
CA GLY A 97 -53.34 39.03 17.38
C GLY A 97 -54.08 38.37 18.58
N PRO A 98 -53.45 38.03 19.74
CA PRO A 98 -52.14 38.43 20.26
C PRO A 98 -51.25 37.25 20.77
N GLU A 99 -50.44 37.49 21.82
CA GLU A 99 -49.22 36.76 22.22
C GLU A 99 -49.40 35.39 22.93
N VAL A 100 -48.57 34.42 22.52
CA VAL A 100 -47.83 33.43 23.35
C VAL A 100 -46.51 33.12 22.58
N GLY A 101 -45.33 32.91 23.15
CA GLY A 101 -44.82 32.97 24.54
C GLY A 101 -43.40 32.35 24.61
N GLN A 102 -42.70 32.43 25.75
CA GLN A 102 -41.38 31.78 25.95
C GLN A 102 -41.19 31.23 27.38
N PRO A 103 -40.72 29.99 27.57
CA PRO A 103 -40.27 29.49 28.87
C PRO A 103 -38.81 29.91 29.15
N ARG A 104 -38.59 30.62 30.27
CA ARG A 104 -37.23 30.85 30.80
C ARG A 104 -36.73 29.60 31.53
N ALA A 105 -35.42 29.33 31.43
CA ALA A 105 -34.76 28.34 32.28
C ALA A 105 -34.55 28.90 33.70
N THR A 106 -34.75 28.04 34.71
CA THR A 106 -34.52 28.35 36.13
C THR A 106 -33.33 27.52 36.64
N PRO A 107 -32.34 28.10 37.35
CA PRO A 107 -31.16 27.38 37.80
C PRO A 107 -31.49 26.45 38.98
N VAL A 108 -31.05 25.19 38.91
CA VAL A 108 -31.11 24.23 40.02
C VAL A 108 -29.71 24.06 40.61
N ARG A 109 -29.59 24.29 41.92
CA ARG A 109 -28.38 24.05 42.72
C ARG A 109 -28.41 22.63 43.28
N ILE A 110 -27.35 21.87 43.08
CA ILE A 110 -27.10 20.58 43.74
C ILE A 110 -25.69 20.60 44.32
N GLU A 111 -25.54 20.08 45.54
CA GLU A 111 -24.30 20.13 46.32
C GLU A 111 -23.51 18.82 46.20
N PRO A 112 -22.17 18.83 46.32
CA PRO A 112 -21.35 17.65 46.13
C PRO A 112 -21.50 16.67 47.29
N LYS A 113 -21.95 15.43 47.00
CA LYS A 113 -21.81 14.32 47.96
C LYS A 113 -20.39 13.80 47.94
N ASN A 114 -19.75 13.87 49.10
CA ASN A 114 -18.49 13.20 49.42
C ASN A 114 -18.82 11.79 49.93
N ASP A 115 -18.21 10.74 49.39
CA ASP A 115 -18.33 9.38 49.92
C ASP A 115 -16.97 8.66 49.81
N GLN A 116 -16.53 8.05 50.91
CA GLN A 116 -15.16 7.57 51.09
C GLN A 116 -15.13 6.04 51.16
N THR A 117 -14.75 5.38 50.06
CA THR A 117 -14.45 3.94 50.06
C THR A 117 -12.97 3.67 50.31
N ARG A 118 -12.72 2.92 51.38
CA ARG A 118 -11.41 2.68 52.01
C ARG A 118 -10.65 1.54 51.32
N VAL A 119 -9.61 1.86 50.54
CA VAL A 119 -8.69 0.85 50.01
C VAL A 119 -7.80 0.30 51.14
N VAL A 120 -7.72 -1.03 51.24
CA VAL A 120 -6.86 -1.74 52.20
C VAL A 120 -5.66 -2.33 51.46
N PRO A 121 -4.41 -1.95 51.81
CA PRO A 121 -3.24 -2.59 51.23
C PRO A 121 -3.04 -4.01 51.78
N ARG A 122 -2.61 -4.94 50.93
CA ARG A 122 -2.03 -6.24 51.33
C ARG A 122 -0.54 -6.29 50.93
N PRO A 123 0.28 -7.06 51.65
CA PRO A 123 1.72 -6.84 51.71
C PRO A 123 2.49 -7.36 50.50
N GLU A 124 3.64 -6.74 50.28
CA GLU A 124 4.66 -7.15 49.30
C GLU A 124 5.25 -8.53 49.67
N GLN A 125 5.57 -9.33 48.65
CA GLN A 125 6.32 -10.58 48.82
C GLN A 125 7.77 -10.40 48.37
N ARG A 126 8.69 -11.02 49.12
CA ARG A 126 10.14 -10.92 48.90
C ARG A 126 10.54 -11.47 47.53
N THR A 127 11.35 -10.72 46.80
CA THR A 127 12.30 -11.28 45.83
C THR A 127 13.43 -11.99 46.58
N THR A 128 13.68 -13.26 46.23
CA THR A 128 14.89 -13.98 46.66
C THR A 128 16.02 -13.75 45.67
N GLU A 129 17.17 -13.29 46.14
CA GLU A 129 18.39 -13.22 45.34
C GLU A 129 18.91 -14.62 44.98
N LEU A 130 19.46 -14.77 43.77
CA LEU A 130 20.36 -15.87 43.42
C LEU A 130 21.70 -15.27 42.98
N SER A 131 22.78 -15.57 43.68
CA SER A 131 24.12 -15.12 43.31
C SER A 131 24.68 -15.88 42.10
N VAL A 132 25.41 -15.17 41.24
CA VAL A 132 26.21 -15.74 40.15
C VAL A 132 27.70 -15.48 40.44
N PRO A 133 28.59 -16.50 40.46
CA PRO A 133 30.00 -16.29 40.74
C PRO A 133 30.77 -15.57 39.62
N ASN A 134 31.72 -14.71 40.00
CA ASN A 134 32.63 -14.04 39.07
C ASN A 134 33.68 -14.99 38.48
N ALA A 135 33.89 -14.97 37.15
CA ALA A 135 34.89 -15.77 36.46
C ALA A 135 35.74 -14.96 35.46
N LYS A 136 36.82 -14.37 35.98
CA LYS A 136 38.12 -14.06 35.33
C LYS A 136 38.13 -13.50 33.90
N THR A 137 38.61 -12.27 33.78
CA THR A 137 39.20 -11.72 32.55
C THR A 137 40.44 -12.50 32.10
N ALA A 138 40.64 -12.61 30.79
CA ALA A 138 41.90 -13.01 30.16
C ALA A 138 42.41 -11.84 29.29
N ARG A 139 43.74 -11.68 29.19
CA ARG A 139 44.35 -10.64 28.35
C ARG A 139 44.45 -11.09 26.90
N VAL A 140 44.34 -10.13 25.99
CA VAL A 140 44.80 -10.28 24.60
C VAL A 140 46.31 -10.06 24.58
N ASP A 141 47.06 -11.08 24.17
CA ASP A 141 48.41 -10.99 23.59
C ASP A 141 48.75 -12.34 22.94
N GLN A 142 49.59 -12.32 21.90
CA GLN A 142 50.13 -13.48 21.15
C GLN A 142 49.14 -14.35 20.33
N LEU A 143 48.96 -14.00 19.06
CA LEU A 143 48.93 -14.95 17.94
C LEU A 143 49.77 -14.39 16.76
N PRO A 144 50.38 -15.23 15.89
CA PRO A 144 51.47 -14.77 15.01
C PRO A 144 51.00 -14.41 13.58
N ASN A 145 51.75 -13.49 12.97
CA ASN A 145 51.99 -13.24 11.53
C ASN A 145 50.80 -13.32 10.54
N SER A 146 50.52 -12.17 9.93
CA SER A 146 49.59 -11.98 8.81
C SER A 146 50.10 -12.55 7.48
N GLU A 147 49.19 -13.13 6.67
CA GLU A 147 49.36 -13.18 5.21
C GLU A 147 48.88 -11.88 4.55
N PRO A 148 49.49 -11.40 3.44
CA PRO A 148 49.06 -10.17 2.76
C PRO A 148 47.73 -10.32 2.01
N SER A 149 46.95 -9.24 1.93
CA SER A 149 45.71 -9.23 1.14
C SER A 149 45.95 -9.01 -0.35
N TRP A 150 44.99 -9.45 -1.17
CA TRP A 150 44.95 -9.48 -2.64
C TRP A 150 45.27 -8.16 -3.41
N PHE A 151 45.44 -7.02 -2.75
CA PHE A 151 45.51 -5.71 -3.41
C PHE A 151 46.92 -5.20 -3.79
N ASP A 152 48.00 -5.84 -3.36
CA ASP A 152 49.37 -5.43 -3.71
C ASP A 152 49.94 -6.19 -4.92
N GLN A 153 49.60 -5.73 -6.14
CA GLN A 153 50.43 -5.93 -7.35
C GLN A 153 50.42 -4.65 -8.21
N THR A 154 51.61 -4.11 -8.53
CA THR A 154 51.78 -2.94 -9.40
C THR A 154 52.90 -3.13 -10.42
N GLY A 155 52.68 -2.60 -11.65
CA GLY A 155 53.56 -2.78 -12.81
C GLY A 155 53.29 -4.08 -13.57
N ARG A 156 53.53 -4.20 -14.89
CA ARG A 156 54.14 -3.31 -15.92
C ARG A 156 53.83 -3.94 -17.31
N PRO A 157 54.18 -3.33 -18.48
CA PRO A 157 54.70 -2.00 -18.77
C PRO A 157 53.88 -1.22 -19.84
N ASP A 158 54.40 -0.06 -20.26
CA ASP A 158 53.81 0.86 -21.26
C ASP A 158 53.85 0.38 -22.72
N GLN A 159 52.98 0.96 -23.57
CA GLN A 159 53.21 1.11 -25.02
C GLN A 159 52.87 2.54 -25.49
N PRO A 160 53.57 3.07 -26.51
CA PRO A 160 53.47 4.48 -26.93
C PRO A 160 52.29 4.80 -27.87
N PRO A 161 51.91 6.10 -28.03
CA PRO A 161 50.74 6.50 -28.81
C PRO A 161 51.02 6.71 -30.31
N GLU A 162 50.16 6.17 -31.18
CA GLU A 162 50.12 6.49 -32.62
C GLU A 162 49.22 7.71 -32.94
N GLN A 163 49.50 8.39 -34.06
CA GLN A 163 48.80 9.62 -34.48
C GLN A 163 48.30 9.60 -35.93
N ARG A 164 47.00 9.89 -36.11
CA ARG A 164 46.32 10.33 -37.35
C ARG A 164 46.17 9.22 -38.42
N ARG A 165 45.20 9.24 -39.35
CA ARG A 165 44.45 10.35 -40.00
C ARG A 165 42.95 10.02 -40.22
N PRO A 166 42.08 11.03 -40.46
CA PRO A 166 40.62 10.85 -40.63
C PRO A 166 40.16 10.64 -42.09
N ARG A 167 38.96 10.07 -42.27
CA ARG A 167 38.17 9.98 -43.53
C ARG A 167 36.76 9.42 -43.25
N PRO A 168 35.75 9.66 -44.10
CA PRO A 168 35.32 10.94 -44.69
C PRO A 168 33.82 11.24 -44.40
N GLU A 169 33.39 12.46 -44.69
CA GLU A 169 32.00 12.94 -44.48
C GLU A 169 31.20 12.94 -45.81
N GLN A 170 29.92 12.55 -45.77
CA GLN A 170 28.98 12.60 -46.90
C GLN A 170 27.53 12.90 -46.44
N PRO A 171 26.65 13.44 -47.31
CA PRO A 171 25.96 14.69 -46.96
C PRO A 171 24.47 14.60 -46.59
N ARG A 172 23.98 15.68 -45.99
CA ARG A 172 22.54 15.99 -45.85
C ARG A 172 21.98 16.63 -47.15
N PRO A 173 20.70 16.41 -47.48
CA PRO A 173 19.97 17.29 -48.41
C PRO A 173 19.64 18.64 -47.76
N GLU A 174 19.67 19.72 -48.53
CA GLU A 174 19.07 21.00 -48.15
C GLU A 174 17.59 21.05 -48.50
N GLN A 175 16.81 21.87 -47.78
CA GLN A 175 15.80 22.72 -48.43
C GLN A 175 15.62 24.04 -47.65
N THR A 176 15.11 25.06 -48.33
CA THR A 176 15.50 26.45 -48.09
C THR A 176 14.37 27.39 -47.68
N LYS A 177 14.75 28.39 -46.86
CA LYS A 177 14.17 29.75 -46.76
C LYS A 177 12.64 29.89 -46.72
N ARG A 178 12.16 30.41 -45.59
CA ARG A 178 11.74 31.83 -45.51
C ARG A 178 11.77 32.34 -44.08
N VAL A 179 12.13 33.62 -43.93
CA VAL A 179 12.00 34.45 -42.73
C VAL A 179 11.22 35.70 -43.15
N ASP A 180 10.65 36.41 -42.17
CA ASP A 180 9.91 37.68 -42.21
C ASP A 180 8.38 37.58 -42.19
N GLN A 181 7.78 37.87 -41.02
CA GLN A 181 7.25 39.22 -40.76
C GLN A 181 6.88 39.46 -39.27
N LEU A 182 7.65 40.36 -38.65
CA LEU A 182 7.24 41.45 -37.74
C LEU A 182 6.06 41.28 -36.75
N GLN A 183 6.43 41.22 -35.47
CA GLN A 183 5.94 42.05 -34.35
C GLN A 183 4.63 42.87 -34.52
N ARG A 184 3.68 42.71 -33.57
CA ARG A 184 3.00 43.84 -32.91
C ARG A 184 2.41 43.48 -31.54
N ARG A 185 1.99 44.50 -30.78
CA ARG A 185 1.65 44.50 -29.34
C ARG A 185 0.11 44.53 -29.11
N GLU A 186 -0.29 43.98 -27.96
CA GLU A 186 -1.36 44.42 -27.04
C GLU A 186 -2.83 44.63 -27.53
N GLN A 187 -3.74 43.87 -26.88
CA GLN A 187 -5.09 44.17 -26.31
C GLN A 187 -5.93 45.41 -26.75
N PRO A 188 -7.28 45.40 -26.60
CA PRO A 188 -8.12 44.53 -25.74
C PRO A 188 -9.33 43.86 -26.43
N ARG A 189 -10.21 43.23 -25.62
CA ARG A 189 -11.49 42.63 -26.07
C ARG A 189 -12.51 43.68 -26.53
N GLN A 190 -13.28 43.34 -27.55
CA GLN A 190 -14.71 43.68 -27.65
C GLN A 190 -15.52 42.41 -27.93
N GLU A 191 -16.81 42.45 -27.60
CA GLU A 191 -17.70 41.30 -27.58
C GLU A 191 -18.60 41.28 -28.81
N GLN A 192 -18.56 40.20 -29.59
CA GLN A 192 -19.50 39.94 -30.68
C GLN A 192 -20.04 38.52 -30.57
N GLN A 193 -21.37 38.41 -30.59
CA GLN A 193 -22.10 37.16 -30.46
C GLN A 193 -21.86 36.29 -31.71
N ARG A 194 -21.49 35.02 -31.52
CA ARG A 194 -21.50 34.01 -32.60
C ARG A 194 -22.85 33.28 -32.62
N PRO A 195 -23.40 32.98 -33.80
CA PRO A 195 -24.63 32.20 -33.93
C PRO A 195 -24.41 30.73 -33.52
N VAL A 196 -25.49 30.08 -33.08
CA VAL A 196 -25.53 28.66 -32.70
C VAL A 196 -25.37 27.79 -33.95
N ALA A 197 -24.53 26.75 -33.85
CA ALA A 197 -24.38 25.74 -34.91
C ALA A 197 -25.54 24.72 -34.89
N PRO A 198 -26.00 24.24 -36.06
CA PRO A 198 -27.04 23.20 -36.13
C PRO A 198 -26.52 21.84 -35.63
N PRO A 199 -27.41 20.93 -35.19
CA PRO A 199 -27.02 19.59 -34.74
C PRO A 199 -26.51 18.71 -35.90
N PRO A 200 -25.65 17.72 -35.62
CA PRO A 200 -25.14 16.80 -36.63
C PRO A 200 -26.23 15.83 -37.14
N SER A 201 -26.13 15.47 -38.41
CA SER A 201 -27.00 14.48 -39.07
C SER A 201 -26.80 13.06 -38.51
N PRO A 202 -27.83 12.20 -38.51
CA PRO A 202 -27.69 10.79 -38.11
C PRO A 202 -26.82 9.99 -39.10
N PRO A 203 -26.16 8.92 -38.64
CA PRO A 203 -25.36 8.05 -39.50
C PRO A 203 -26.23 7.22 -40.46
N PRO A 204 -25.71 6.81 -41.63
CA PRO A 204 -26.42 5.93 -42.56
C PRO A 204 -26.63 4.52 -41.95
N ALA A 205 -27.71 3.87 -42.36
CA ALA A 205 -28.05 2.52 -41.90
C ALA A 205 -27.00 1.48 -42.34
N ARG A 206 -26.70 0.51 -41.46
CA ARG A 206 -25.92 -0.67 -41.85
C ARG A 206 -26.72 -1.54 -42.81
N GLN A 207 -26.11 -1.91 -43.93
CA GLN A 207 -26.54 -3.06 -44.72
C GLN A 207 -25.79 -4.30 -44.20
N GLU A 208 -26.50 -5.40 -44.01
CA GLU A 208 -25.89 -6.68 -43.62
C GLU A 208 -25.33 -7.39 -44.87
N PRO A 209 -24.12 -8.00 -44.81
CA PRO A 209 -23.59 -8.78 -45.92
C PRO A 209 -24.39 -10.08 -46.10
N GLN A 210 -24.97 -10.28 -47.28
CA GLN A 210 -25.52 -11.59 -47.66
C GLN A 210 -24.38 -12.60 -47.93
N PRO A 211 -24.55 -13.89 -47.56
CA PRO A 211 -23.54 -14.91 -47.82
C PRO A 211 -23.51 -15.27 -49.31
N VAL A 212 -22.36 -15.05 -49.97
CA VAL A 212 -22.15 -15.46 -51.37
C VAL A 212 -21.90 -16.97 -51.43
N ARG A 213 -22.81 -17.70 -52.08
CA ARG A 213 -22.60 -19.09 -52.49
C ARG A 213 -21.64 -19.12 -53.69
N GLN A 214 -20.59 -19.93 -53.60
CA GLN A 214 -19.89 -20.46 -54.79
C GLN A 214 -20.23 -21.94 -54.95
N GLU A 215 -20.48 -22.35 -56.18
CA GLU A 215 -20.84 -23.73 -56.54
C GLU A 215 -19.62 -24.41 -57.18
N LEU A 216 -19.30 -25.62 -56.71
CA LEU A 216 -18.27 -26.49 -57.28
C LEU A 216 -18.95 -27.73 -57.87
N PRO A 217 -18.71 -28.07 -59.15
CA PRO A 217 -19.41 -29.18 -59.79
C PRO A 217 -18.86 -30.56 -59.40
N VAL A 218 -19.70 -31.31 -58.70
CA VAL A 218 -19.91 -32.77 -58.73
C VAL A 218 -18.87 -33.63 -59.46
N THR A 219 -18.19 -34.49 -58.72
CA THR A 219 -18.14 -35.98 -58.89
C THR A 219 -17.66 -36.60 -57.58
N GLY A 220 -18.23 -37.69 -57.04
CA GLY A 220 -19.47 -38.41 -57.36
C GLY A 220 -19.64 -39.61 -56.40
N TYR A 221 -20.87 -40.16 -56.31
CA TYR A 221 -21.29 -41.33 -55.50
C TYR A 221 -21.31 -41.09 -53.97
N GLU A 222 -22.45 -41.12 -53.26
CA GLU A 222 -23.41 -42.23 -53.02
C GLU A 222 -22.83 -43.32 -52.08
N GLU A 223 -23.48 -43.76 -51.00
CA GLU A 223 -24.73 -43.34 -50.33
C GLU A 223 -24.73 -43.79 -48.84
N GLU A 224 -25.75 -43.44 -48.06
CA GLU A 224 -25.97 -43.94 -46.66
C GLU A 224 -26.41 -45.44 -46.67
N PRO A 225 -26.27 -46.23 -45.58
CA PRO A 225 -27.19 -46.11 -44.43
C PRO A 225 -26.62 -46.56 -43.05
N GLU A 226 -27.52 -46.67 -42.07
CA GLU A 226 -27.30 -46.93 -40.63
C GLU A 226 -27.08 -48.41 -40.21
N ASP A 227 -26.79 -48.56 -38.89
CA ASP A 227 -27.25 -49.65 -37.98
C ASP A 227 -26.35 -50.89 -37.74
N ARG A 228 -26.48 -51.43 -36.51
CA ARG A 228 -26.09 -52.76 -35.95
C ARG A 228 -24.64 -53.09 -35.57
N LEU A 229 -24.41 -52.96 -34.26
CA LEU A 229 -24.23 -54.09 -33.31
C LEU A 229 -23.32 -55.31 -33.66
N ALA A 230 -22.32 -55.48 -32.79
CA ALA A 230 -22.02 -56.69 -31.99
C ALA A 230 -20.99 -57.77 -32.43
N THR A 231 -20.25 -58.21 -31.39
CA THR A 231 -19.61 -59.54 -31.14
C THR A 231 -18.43 -60.06 -31.99
N ASP A 232 -17.33 -60.35 -31.25
CA ASP A 232 -16.49 -61.58 -31.23
C ASP A 232 -15.91 -62.13 -32.55
N ASP A 233 -14.61 -62.48 -32.65
CA ASP A 233 -14.02 -63.66 -31.97
C ASP A 233 -12.45 -63.70 -32.02
N GLU A 234 -11.82 -64.57 -31.22
CA GLU A 234 -10.37 -64.93 -31.29
C GLU A 234 -10.20 -66.32 -31.99
N PRO A 235 -9.01 -66.96 -32.08
CA PRO A 235 -7.68 -66.51 -32.49
C PRO A 235 -7.10 -67.37 -33.64
N ARG A 236 -5.88 -67.05 -34.13
CA ARG A 236 -5.00 -68.06 -34.79
C ARG A 236 -3.55 -68.06 -34.27
N LYS A 237 -3.09 -69.24 -33.82
CA LYS A 237 -1.70 -69.52 -33.42
C LYS A 237 -0.73 -69.43 -34.60
N GLY A 238 0.49 -68.92 -34.39
CA GLY A 238 1.56 -69.05 -35.41
C GLY A 238 2.90 -68.33 -35.16
N ARG A 239 3.01 -67.39 -34.20
CA ARG A 239 4.19 -66.48 -34.14
C ARG A 239 4.92 -66.32 -32.80
N LYS A 240 4.55 -67.08 -31.76
CA LYS A 240 5.04 -66.84 -30.38
C LYS A 240 6.55 -67.09 -30.18
N SER A 241 7.19 -67.99 -30.94
CA SER A 241 8.62 -68.30 -30.80
C SER A 241 9.55 -67.20 -31.33
N LEU A 242 9.20 -66.54 -32.45
CA LEU A 242 10.03 -65.49 -33.04
C LEU A 242 10.11 -64.23 -32.13
N VAL A 243 8.99 -63.89 -31.48
CA VAL A 243 8.91 -62.73 -30.57
C VAL A 243 9.83 -62.91 -29.37
N VAL A 244 9.81 -64.09 -28.72
CA VAL A 244 10.64 -64.36 -27.54
C VAL A 244 12.13 -64.22 -27.85
N VAL A 245 12.59 -64.69 -29.01
CA VAL A 245 14.00 -64.55 -29.43
C VAL A 245 14.37 -63.09 -29.67
N LEU A 246 13.52 -62.30 -30.33
CA LEU A 246 13.74 -60.86 -30.48
C LEU A 246 13.77 -60.13 -29.13
N SER A 247 12.83 -60.43 -28.22
CA SER A 247 12.78 -59.82 -26.89
C SER A 247 14.04 -60.12 -26.08
N LEU A 248 14.56 -61.35 -26.11
CA LEU A 248 15.80 -61.71 -25.43
C LEU A 248 17.02 -60.98 -26.01
N LEU A 249 17.10 -60.81 -27.33
CA LEU A 249 18.18 -60.04 -27.98
C LEU A 249 18.11 -58.55 -27.64
N VAL A 250 16.90 -57.96 -27.58
CA VAL A 250 16.71 -56.55 -27.16
C VAL A 250 17.08 -56.35 -25.69
N VAL A 251 16.69 -57.27 -24.80
CA VAL A 251 17.09 -57.22 -23.38
C VAL A 251 18.61 -57.38 -23.22
N ALA A 252 19.24 -58.28 -23.96
CA ALA A 252 20.70 -58.44 -23.95
C ALA A 252 21.43 -57.18 -24.47
N ALA A 253 20.91 -56.53 -25.51
CA ALA A 253 21.45 -55.28 -26.04
C ALA A 253 21.31 -54.12 -25.03
N LEU A 254 20.16 -54.00 -24.35
CA LEU A 254 19.94 -53.00 -23.30
C LEU A 254 20.83 -53.24 -22.06
N ALA A 255 21.05 -54.50 -21.68
CA ALA A 255 21.99 -54.86 -20.61
C ALA A 255 23.45 -54.52 -20.99
N GLY A 256 23.86 -54.83 -22.22
CA GLY A 256 25.17 -54.43 -22.75
C GLY A 256 25.37 -52.92 -22.78
N ALA A 257 24.36 -52.17 -23.25
CA ALA A 257 24.39 -50.72 -23.32
C ALA A 257 24.44 -50.05 -21.93
N THR A 258 23.70 -50.57 -20.94
CA THR A 258 23.76 -50.06 -19.56
C THR A 258 25.09 -50.39 -18.87
N ILE A 259 25.65 -51.59 -19.06
CA ILE A 259 26.98 -51.93 -18.55
C ILE A 259 28.06 -51.04 -19.19
N TYR A 260 27.99 -50.79 -20.50
CA TYR A 260 28.90 -49.87 -21.20
C TYR A 260 28.76 -48.42 -20.69
N ALA A 261 27.53 -47.93 -20.53
CA ALA A 261 27.28 -46.59 -20.00
C ALA A 261 27.77 -46.41 -18.55
N VAL A 262 27.57 -47.42 -17.70
CA VAL A 262 28.11 -47.41 -16.32
C VAL A 262 29.64 -47.51 -16.32
N LYS A 263 30.28 -48.11 -17.34
CA LYS A 263 31.74 -48.19 -17.39
C LYS A 263 32.40 -46.89 -17.87
N GLU A 264 31.85 -46.22 -18.89
CA GLU A 264 32.43 -44.99 -19.46
C GLU A 264 31.91 -43.70 -18.78
N PHE A 265 30.72 -43.72 -18.17
CA PHE A 265 30.12 -42.55 -17.50
C PHE A 265 29.80 -42.77 -16.01
N GLY A 266 29.80 -44.01 -15.52
CA GLY A 266 29.52 -44.36 -14.12
C GLY A 266 30.72 -44.18 -13.17
N GLY A 267 31.39 -43.04 -13.30
CA GLY A 267 32.47 -42.62 -12.41
C GLY A 267 32.21 -41.20 -11.90
N THR A 268 31.22 -41.03 -11.02
CA THR A 268 31.07 -39.77 -10.28
C THR A 268 32.32 -39.56 -9.44
N LYS A 269 33.26 -38.76 -9.94
CA LYS A 269 34.21 -38.06 -9.08
C LYS A 269 33.38 -37.37 -8.02
N ALA A 270 33.60 -37.73 -6.75
CA ALA A 270 32.99 -37.03 -5.64
C ALA A 270 33.40 -35.56 -5.80
N ILE A 271 32.42 -34.69 -6.06
CA ILE A 271 32.66 -33.26 -6.02
C ILE A 271 32.94 -32.99 -4.55
N GLU A 272 34.20 -32.71 -4.21
CA GLU A 272 34.56 -32.13 -2.91
C GLU A 272 33.98 -30.72 -2.86
N THR A 273 32.67 -30.66 -2.63
CA THR A 273 32.01 -29.46 -2.16
C THR A 273 32.68 -29.13 -0.84
N ARG A 274 33.47 -28.04 -0.83
CA ARG A 274 33.93 -27.45 0.43
C ARG A 274 32.72 -27.37 1.37
N PRO A 275 32.85 -27.76 2.65
CA PRO A 275 31.77 -27.62 3.61
C PRO A 275 31.14 -26.23 3.48
N PRO A 276 29.80 -26.12 3.40
CA PRO A 276 29.16 -24.84 3.17
C PRO A 276 29.66 -23.85 4.21
N ALA A 277 30.11 -22.67 3.74
CA ALA A 277 30.74 -21.67 4.60
C ALA A 277 29.86 -21.45 5.83
N ALA A 278 30.43 -21.63 7.02
CA ALA A 278 29.68 -21.59 8.27
C ALA A 278 28.78 -20.35 8.28
N PRO A 279 27.47 -20.49 8.59
CA PRO A 279 26.52 -19.41 8.42
C PRO A 279 27.04 -18.18 9.15
N ALA A 280 27.24 -17.09 8.39
CA ALA A 280 27.89 -15.91 8.91
C ALA A 280 27.15 -15.46 10.18
N ASN A 281 27.88 -15.31 11.28
CA ASN A 281 27.34 -14.79 12.54
C ASN A 281 27.05 -13.30 12.37
N VAL A 282 25.97 -13.01 11.64
CA VAL A 282 25.38 -11.68 11.52
C VAL A 282 24.84 -11.33 12.90
N GLN A 283 25.67 -10.64 13.68
CA GLN A 283 25.16 -9.82 14.77
C GLN A 283 24.59 -8.55 14.12
N PRO A 284 23.26 -8.35 14.10
CA PRO A 284 22.65 -7.19 13.48
C PRO A 284 22.91 -5.96 14.35
N LEU A 285 24.09 -5.35 14.18
CA LEU A 285 24.43 -4.11 14.85
C LEU A 285 23.53 -3.00 14.31
N VAL A 286 22.46 -2.69 15.04
CA VAL A 286 21.58 -1.56 14.78
C VAL A 286 22.33 -0.26 15.08
N LYS A 287 23.22 0.13 14.15
CA LYS A 287 23.73 1.50 14.08
C LYS A 287 22.53 2.40 13.79
N ALA A 288 22.14 3.20 14.76
CA ALA A 288 21.22 4.30 14.51
C ALA A 288 21.82 5.21 13.43
N VAL A 289 20.97 5.75 12.55
CA VAL A 289 21.30 6.91 11.71
C VAL A 289 21.69 8.04 12.66
N THR A 290 22.98 8.36 12.74
CA THR A 290 23.47 9.37 13.68
C THR A 290 23.15 10.76 13.16
N ALA A 291 22.62 11.64 14.01
CA ALA A 291 22.41 13.04 13.64
C ALA A 291 23.72 13.78 13.28
N GLY A 292 24.85 13.27 13.77
CA GLY A 292 26.21 13.70 13.40
C GLY A 292 26.83 12.95 12.21
N ALA A 293 26.07 12.18 11.43
CA ALA A 293 26.52 11.76 10.10
C ALA A 293 26.77 13.01 9.23
N PRO A 294 27.84 13.05 8.41
CA PRO A 294 28.19 14.17 7.53
C PRO A 294 26.98 14.74 6.77
N ALA A 295 26.92 16.06 6.64
CA ALA A 295 25.81 16.74 5.98
C ALA A 295 26.03 16.75 4.46
N PRO A 296 25.18 16.10 3.65
CA PRO A 296 25.37 16.00 2.21
C PRO A 296 25.14 17.35 1.52
N THR A 297 25.98 17.66 0.54
CA THR A 297 25.90 18.92 -0.22
C THR A 297 24.99 18.82 -1.44
N PRO A 298 24.32 19.92 -1.85
CA PRO A 298 23.62 19.98 -3.12
C PRO A 298 24.53 19.72 -4.33
N ALA A 299 25.83 20.04 -4.22
CA ALA A 299 26.82 19.77 -5.26
C ALA A 299 27.05 18.26 -5.45
N GLY A 300 27.34 17.53 -4.36
CA GLY A 300 27.53 16.07 -4.40
C GLY A 300 26.29 15.32 -4.87
N VAL A 301 25.11 15.66 -4.35
CA VAL A 301 23.85 14.99 -4.76
C VAL A 301 23.53 15.28 -6.22
N LYS A 302 23.74 16.51 -6.70
CA LYS A 302 23.60 16.85 -8.13
C LYS A 302 24.61 16.07 -8.99
N GLN A 303 25.86 15.93 -8.55
CA GLN A 303 26.87 15.13 -9.27
C GLN A 303 26.43 13.66 -9.38
N ALA A 304 26.01 13.04 -8.27
CA ALA A 304 25.54 11.65 -8.24
C ALA A 304 24.31 11.42 -9.14
N LEU A 305 23.39 12.38 -9.22
CA LEU A 305 22.21 12.30 -10.08
C LEU A 305 22.42 12.76 -11.53
N THR A 306 23.54 13.40 -11.89
CA THR A 306 23.73 13.99 -13.24
C THR A 306 23.61 12.97 -14.36
N GLY A 307 24.18 11.77 -14.20
CA GLY A 307 24.00 10.66 -15.15
C GLY A 307 22.59 10.05 -15.08
N PRO A 308 22.16 9.53 -13.91
CA PRO A 308 20.85 8.88 -13.75
C PRO A 308 19.64 9.73 -14.17
N ALA A 309 19.58 11.00 -13.76
CA ALA A 309 18.48 11.91 -14.10
C ALA A 309 18.50 12.38 -15.57
N GLY A 310 19.67 12.35 -16.21
CA GLY A 310 19.85 12.64 -17.63
C GLY A 310 19.45 11.49 -18.58
N ASN A 311 19.01 10.34 -18.04
CA ASN A 311 18.64 9.19 -18.85
C ASN A 311 17.31 9.44 -19.61
N SER A 312 17.38 9.47 -20.94
CA SER A 312 16.25 9.82 -21.81
C SER A 312 15.05 8.88 -21.73
N VAL A 313 15.20 7.65 -21.19
CA VAL A 313 14.05 6.75 -20.97
C VAL A 313 13.08 7.30 -19.90
N LEU A 314 13.52 8.23 -19.06
CA LEU A 314 12.68 8.90 -18.05
C LEU A 314 11.72 9.95 -18.66
N GLY A 315 11.88 10.31 -19.93
CA GLY A 315 11.02 11.29 -20.61
C GLY A 315 10.98 12.62 -19.85
N THR A 316 9.77 13.10 -19.53
CA THR A 316 9.61 14.27 -18.65
C THR A 316 9.75 13.85 -17.19
N LEU A 317 10.95 14.02 -16.64
CA LEU A 317 11.27 13.81 -15.24
C LEU A 317 10.99 15.08 -14.41
N THR A 318 10.25 14.91 -13.32
CA THR A 318 10.14 15.85 -12.20
C THR A 318 10.58 15.19 -10.90
N GLY A 319 11.15 15.94 -9.95
CA GLY A 319 11.54 15.37 -8.67
C GLY A 319 12.33 16.27 -7.73
N SER A 320 12.52 15.77 -6.51
CA SER A 320 13.20 16.44 -5.40
C SER A 320 13.99 15.45 -4.54
N VAL A 321 15.07 15.93 -3.91
CA VAL A 321 15.83 15.23 -2.84
C VAL A 321 16.12 16.22 -1.71
N ILE A 322 15.79 15.86 -0.47
CA ILE A 322 15.90 16.69 0.73
C ILE A 322 16.70 15.94 1.81
N ASP A 323 17.57 16.65 2.55
CA ASP A 323 18.09 16.17 3.84
C ASP A 323 17.04 16.48 4.94
N PRO A 324 16.34 15.47 5.51
CA PRO A 324 15.25 15.72 6.45
C PRO A 324 15.73 16.18 7.83
N ALA A 325 17.04 16.15 8.11
CA ALA A 325 17.61 16.64 9.36
C ALA A 325 17.95 18.14 9.33
N SER A 326 18.14 18.75 8.15
CA SER A 326 18.28 20.21 7.98
C SER A 326 17.09 20.87 7.28
N GLY A 327 16.29 20.09 6.53
CA GLY A 327 15.29 20.62 5.60
C GLY A 327 15.88 21.14 4.28
N THR A 328 17.19 20.97 4.04
CA THR A 328 17.88 21.48 2.86
C THR A 328 17.50 20.70 1.61
N ALA A 329 17.06 21.40 0.56
CA ALA A 329 16.91 20.82 -0.76
C ALA A 329 18.28 20.61 -1.42
N LEU A 330 18.59 19.36 -1.74
CA LEU A 330 19.88 18.94 -2.31
C LEU A 330 19.82 18.80 -3.83
N TRP A 331 18.65 18.43 -4.35
CA TRP A 331 18.38 18.37 -5.79
C TRP A 331 16.90 18.66 -6.05
N GLN A 332 16.61 19.41 -7.10
CA GLN A 332 15.26 19.77 -7.55
C GLN A 332 15.25 19.82 -9.08
N GLN A 333 14.23 19.25 -9.70
CA GLN A 333 13.95 19.37 -11.13
C GLN A 333 12.43 19.43 -11.32
N GLY A 334 11.88 20.61 -11.59
CA GLY A 334 10.44 20.79 -11.77
C GLY A 334 9.60 20.31 -10.57
N ASP A 335 10.17 20.29 -9.36
CA ASP A 335 9.59 19.68 -8.16
C ASP A 335 8.25 20.28 -7.72
N THR A 336 8.06 21.57 -8.01
CA THR A 336 6.84 22.36 -7.80
C THR A 336 5.83 22.25 -8.95
N THR A 337 6.19 21.59 -10.06
CA THR A 337 5.29 21.38 -11.21
C THR A 337 4.38 20.17 -10.97
N PRO A 338 3.04 20.30 -11.04
CA PRO A 338 2.15 19.17 -10.80
C PRO A 338 2.22 18.10 -11.89
N ALA A 339 2.62 16.88 -11.53
CA ALA A 339 2.69 15.72 -12.42
C ALA A 339 1.82 14.56 -11.87
N THR A 340 1.53 13.56 -12.71
CA THR A 340 0.68 12.43 -12.30
C THR A 340 1.44 11.51 -11.33
N PRO A 341 0.96 11.31 -10.09
CA PRO A 341 1.70 10.55 -9.07
C PRO A 341 1.59 9.03 -9.20
N ALA A 342 0.55 8.54 -9.89
CA ALA A 342 0.11 7.15 -9.77
C ALA A 342 -0.01 6.74 -8.28
N SER A 343 0.23 5.46 -7.96
CA SER A 343 0.20 4.94 -6.57
C SER A 343 1.22 5.54 -5.58
N SER A 344 2.04 6.54 -5.96
CA SER A 344 2.79 7.33 -4.97
C SER A 344 1.89 8.29 -4.17
N LEU A 345 0.69 8.63 -4.69
CA LEU A 345 -0.33 9.42 -3.98
C LEU A 345 -0.73 8.80 -2.63
N LYS A 346 -0.62 7.46 -2.50
CA LYS A 346 -0.89 6.72 -1.26
C LYS A 346 -0.07 7.21 -0.06
N ILE A 347 1.08 7.85 -0.29
CA ILE A 347 1.86 8.53 0.77
C ILE A 347 1.03 9.63 1.45
N LEU A 348 0.23 10.39 0.69
CA LEU A 348 -0.61 11.46 1.23
C LEU A 348 -1.77 10.90 2.05
N THR A 349 -2.44 9.86 1.55
CA THR A 349 -3.54 9.18 2.26
C THR A 349 -3.05 8.45 3.52
N ALA A 350 -1.89 7.80 3.46
CA ALA A 350 -1.22 7.20 4.61
C ALA A 350 -0.85 8.25 5.68
N ALA A 351 -0.27 9.38 5.26
CA ALA A 351 0.06 10.47 6.17
C ALA A 351 -1.21 11.08 6.81
N ALA A 352 -2.26 11.31 6.04
CA ALA A 352 -3.54 11.80 6.56
C ALA A 352 -4.18 10.80 7.55
N ALA A 353 -4.13 9.50 7.29
CA ALA A 353 -4.56 8.46 8.23
C ALA A 353 -3.79 8.55 9.55
N LEU A 354 -2.46 8.48 9.51
CA LEU A 354 -1.59 8.50 10.69
C LEU A 354 -1.68 9.81 11.49
N LEU A 355 -2.03 10.93 10.85
CA LEU A 355 -2.22 12.22 11.53
C LEU A 355 -3.57 12.36 12.24
N SER A 356 -4.64 11.71 11.74
CA SER A 356 -6.03 11.97 12.14
C SER A 356 -6.76 10.79 12.81
N LEU A 357 -6.43 9.55 12.48
CA LEU A 357 -6.93 8.34 13.13
C LEU A 357 -5.99 7.96 14.29
N GLU A 358 -6.48 7.20 15.28
CA GLU A 358 -5.57 6.63 16.27
C GLU A 358 -4.99 5.33 15.73
N LYS A 359 -3.68 5.15 15.87
CA LYS A 359 -2.93 4.06 15.22
C LYS A 359 -3.39 2.65 15.63
N THR A 360 -4.02 2.56 16.80
CA THR A 360 -4.61 1.36 17.42
C THR A 360 -6.12 1.22 17.19
N ASP A 361 -6.80 2.18 16.53
CA ASP A 361 -8.20 2.02 16.15
C ASP A 361 -8.36 0.78 15.23
N GLN A 362 -9.52 0.14 15.26
CA GLN A 362 -9.88 -1.00 14.39
C GLN A 362 -11.26 -0.76 13.79
N LEU A 363 -11.44 -1.13 12.52
CA LEU A 363 -12.72 -1.09 11.83
C LEU A 363 -13.56 -2.29 12.26
N SER A 364 -14.86 -2.08 12.48
CA SER A 364 -15.72 -3.02 13.23
C SER A 364 -16.94 -3.45 12.39
N THR A 365 -16.86 -4.62 11.77
CA THR A 365 -17.99 -5.24 11.05
C THR A 365 -18.83 -6.07 12.00
N LYS A 366 -20.15 -5.88 11.97
CA LYS A 366 -21.09 -6.52 12.92
C LYS A 366 -22.15 -7.35 12.22
N VAL A 367 -22.76 -8.25 12.96
CA VAL A 367 -24.06 -8.83 12.62
C VAL A 367 -25.01 -8.52 13.76
N VAL A 368 -26.17 -7.94 13.44
CA VAL A 368 -27.22 -7.56 14.40
C VAL A 368 -28.52 -8.34 14.14
N GLN A 369 -29.41 -8.37 15.12
CA GLN A 369 -30.74 -8.94 14.99
C GLN A 369 -31.60 -8.15 13.97
N GLY A 370 -32.29 -8.84 13.07
CA GLY A 370 -33.28 -8.24 12.18
C GLY A 370 -34.62 -8.00 12.86
N ALA A 371 -35.55 -7.32 12.16
CA ALA A 371 -36.88 -7.03 12.69
C ALA A 371 -37.80 -8.27 12.80
N GLU A 372 -37.52 -9.32 12.02
CA GLU A 372 -38.26 -10.59 12.02
C GLU A 372 -37.45 -11.69 12.75
N PRO A 373 -38.08 -12.58 13.53
CA PRO A 373 -37.41 -13.72 14.14
C PRO A 373 -36.64 -14.58 13.11
N GLY A 374 -35.41 -14.99 13.47
CA GLY A 374 -34.51 -15.72 12.56
C GLY A 374 -33.82 -14.86 11.49
N THR A 375 -34.15 -13.57 11.38
CA THR A 375 -33.43 -12.63 10.49
C THR A 375 -32.22 -12.01 11.19
N VAL A 376 -31.12 -11.87 10.46
CA VAL A 376 -29.95 -11.08 10.88
C VAL A 376 -29.56 -10.06 9.82
N VAL A 377 -28.90 -8.97 10.22
CA VAL A 377 -28.37 -7.95 9.30
C VAL A 377 -26.87 -7.82 9.51
N ILE A 378 -26.08 -8.03 8.45
CA ILE A 378 -24.65 -7.73 8.42
C ILE A 378 -24.49 -6.21 8.25
N VAL A 379 -23.78 -5.54 9.16
CA VAL A 379 -23.51 -4.09 9.10
C VAL A 379 -22.03 -3.89 8.75
N GLY A 380 -21.78 -3.30 7.57
CA GLY A 380 -20.43 -3.09 7.07
C GLY A 380 -19.63 -2.11 7.92
N GLY A 381 -18.49 -2.58 8.45
CA GLY A 381 -17.61 -1.81 9.34
C GLY A 381 -16.63 -0.88 8.64
N GLY A 382 -16.51 -0.96 7.31
CA GLY A 382 -15.49 -0.27 6.52
C GLY A 382 -14.22 -1.08 6.25
N ASP A 383 -14.15 -2.33 6.73
CA ASP A 383 -12.98 -3.22 6.52
C ASP A 383 -13.10 -4.01 5.22
N PRO A 384 -12.20 -3.81 4.23
CA PRO A 384 -12.13 -4.63 3.03
C PRO A 384 -11.19 -5.84 3.17
N THR A 385 -10.47 -5.98 4.29
CA THR A 385 -9.42 -7.00 4.48
C THR A 385 -9.92 -8.32 5.02
N ILE A 386 -11.20 -8.40 5.44
CA ILE A 386 -11.84 -9.59 6.03
C ILE A 386 -11.55 -10.82 5.16
N SER A 387 -10.97 -11.86 5.76
CA SER A 387 -10.52 -13.03 5.01
C SER A 387 -11.67 -14.01 4.75
N GLY A 388 -11.82 -14.38 3.48
CA GLY A 388 -12.75 -15.39 3.00
C GLY A 388 -12.35 -16.82 3.36
N ALA A 389 -11.07 -17.12 3.56
CA ALA A 389 -10.63 -18.42 4.09
C ALA A 389 -9.37 -18.30 4.97
N PRO A 390 -9.36 -18.89 6.18
CA PRO A 390 -8.24 -18.81 7.11
C PRO A 390 -6.87 -19.10 6.48
N GLY A 391 -5.90 -18.22 6.75
CA GLY A 391 -4.51 -18.39 6.33
C GLY A 391 -4.22 -18.18 4.83
N ARG A 392 -5.21 -17.77 4.01
CA ARG A 392 -5.02 -17.54 2.56
C ARG A 392 -5.09 -16.08 2.10
N SER A 393 -5.39 -15.13 2.99
CA SER A 393 -5.46 -13.71 2.65
C SER A 393 -4.10 -13.11 2.27
N VAL A 394 -4.11 -12.15 1.34
CA VAL A 394 -2.99 -11.21 1.11
C VAL A 394 -2.87 -10.11 2.16
N TYR A 395 -3.75 -10.07 3.16
CA TYR A 395 -3.72 -9.10 4.27
C TYR A 395 -3.30 -9.77 5.59
N PRO A 396 -2.02 -9.64 6.00
CA PRO A 396 -1.59 -9.98 7.36
C PRO A 396 -2.46 -9.29 8.42
N GLY A 397 -2.95 -10.07 9.39
CA GLY A 397 -3.78 -9.59 10.50
C GLY A 397 -5.27 -9.43 10.19
N ALA A 398 -5.76 -9.86 9.03
CA ALA A 398 -7.19 -9.90 8.73
C ALA A 398 -7.97 -10.80 9.72
N ALA A 399 -9.13 -10.32 10.19
CA ALA A 399 -10.13 -11.19 10.82
C ALA A 399 -10.80 -12.10 9.77
N THR A 400 -11.30 -13.27 10.16
CA THR A 400 -11.95 -14.19 9.23
C THR A 400 -13.47 -14.02 9.21
N LEU A 401 -14.09 -14.34 8.08
CA LEU A 401 -15.55 -14.45 8.02
C LEU A 401 -16.09 -15.59 8.91
N ASP A 402 -15.29 -16.64 9.12
CA ASP A 402 -15.69 -17.80 9.91
C ASP A 402 -15.82 -17.48 11.41
N ASP A 403 -15.00 -16.56 11.93
CA ASP A 403 -15.13 -16.02 13.29
C ASP A 403 -16.48 -15.33 13.48
N LEU A 404 -16.92 -14.55 12.50
CA LEU A 404 -18.20 -13.83 12.53
C LEU A 404 -19.38 -14.80 12.42
N VAL A 405 -19.31 -15.79 11.52
CA VAL A 405 -20.32 -16.85 11.40
C VAL A 405 -20.42 -17.67 12.69
N GLY A 406 -19.30 -18.03 13.30
CA GLY A 406 -19.25 -18.78 14.55
C GLY A 406 -19.93 -18.05 15.72
N GLN A 407 -19.64 -16.75 15.88
CA GLN A 407 -20.29 -15.91 16.89
C GLN A 407 -21.81 -15.85 16.72
N VAL A 408 -22.31 -15.70 15.50
CA VAL A 408 -23.75 -15.57 15.23
C VAL A 408 -24.46 -16.91 15.37
N LYS A 409 -23.87 -18.03 14.91
CA LYS A 409 -24.41 -19.39 15.15
C LYS A 409 -24.59 -19.68 16.64
N ALA A 410 -23.68 -19.19 17.49
CA ALA A 410 -23.78 -19.32 18.94
C ALA A 410 -24.94 -18.51 19.58
N LYS A 411 -25.71 -17.73 18.80
CA LYS A 411 -26.93 -17.03 19.26
C LYS A 411 -28.23 -17.74 18.90
N GLY A 412 -28.21 -18.67 17.95
CA GLY A 412 -29.39 -19.42 17.51
C GLY A 412 -29.46 -19.63 15.99
N PRO A 413 -30.56 -20.22 15.50
CA PRO A 413 -30.77 -20.45 14.07
C PRO A 413 -31.03 -19.14 13.32
N VAL A 414 -30.48 -19.05 12.10
CA VAL A 414 -30.70 -17.94 11.16
C VAL A 414 -31.35 -18.48 9.90
N THR A 415 -32.48 -17.88 9.50
CA THR A 415 -33.28 -18.27 8.33
C THR A 415 -33.18 -17.26 7.19
N LYS A 416 -32.81 -16.01 7.49
CA LYS A 416 -32.78 -14.88 6.54
C LYS A 416 -31.59 -13.97 6.85
N VAL A 417 -30.77 -13.68 5.85
CA VAL A 417 -29.62 -12.79 5.97
C VAL A 417 -29.88 -11.52 5.15
N LEU A 418 -29.79 -10.37 5.80
CA LEU A 418 -29.75 -9.07 5.17
C LEU A 418 -28.34 -8.49 5.28
N PHE A 419 -28.00 -7.52 4.42
CA PHE A 419 -26.77 -6.75 4.54
C PHE A 419 -26.98 -5.25 4.31
N ASP A 420 -26.32 -4.46 5.15
CA ASP A 420 -26.39 -3.00 5.20
C ASP A 420 -25.04 -2.39 4.82
N LEU A 421 -25.04 -1.63 3.72
CA LEU A 421 -23.87 -0.93 3.17
C LEU A 421 -23.95 0.60 3.35
N SER A 422 -24.92 1.11 4.11
CA SER A 422 -25.21 2.54 4.25
C SER A 422 -24.12 3.39 4.93
N ARG A 423 -23.04 2.77 5.45
CA ARG A 423 -21.85 3.48 5.97
C ARG A 423 -21.22 4.39 4.92
N TYR A 424 -21.22 4.00 3.65
CA TYR A 424 -20.58 4.73 2.54
C TYR A 424 -21.63 5.32 1.59
N THR A 425 -21.28 6.43 0.96
CA THR A 425 -22.18 7.23 0.10
C THR A 425 -21.53 7.61 -1.23
N GLY A 426 -22.37 8.03 -2.19
CA GLY A 426 -21.95 8.36 -3.55
C GLY A 426 -21.58 7.12 -4.37
N GLU A 427 -20.85 7.36 -5.46
CA GLU A 427 -20.43 6.30 -6.38
C GLU A 427 -19.46 5.30 -5.74
N ALA A 428 -19.64 4.02 -6.07
CA ALA A 428 -18.78 2.94 -5.60
C ALA A 428 -17.49 2.79 -6.42
N LEU A 429 -17.41 3.35 -7.63
CA LEU A 429 -16.18 3.43 -8.43
C LEU A 429 -15.66 4.86 -8.48
N GLY A 430 -14.33 5.01 -8.56
CA GLY A 430 -13.66 6.31 -8.51
C GLY A 430 -13.75 7.10 -9.82
N PRO A 431 -13.57 8.44 -9.78
CA PRO A 431 -13.63 9.26 -10.98
C PRO A 431 -12.56 8.88 -12.02
N GLN A 432 -13.02 8.50 -13.22
CA GLN A 432 -12.20 8.00 -14.34
C GLN A 432 -11.54 6.62 -14.10
N TRP A 433 -12.09 5.79 -13.20
CA TRP A 433 -11.72 4.37 -13.11
C TRP A 433 -12.46 3.57 -14.19
N GLU A 434 -11.80 2.59 -14.81
CA GLU A 434 -12.43 1.73 -15.81
C GLU A 434 -13.04 0.48 -15.17
N THR A 435 -14.18 -0.01 -15.66
CA THR A 435 -14.75 -1.29 -15.18
C THR A 435 -13.86 -2.49 -15.53
N ALA A 436 -12.98 -2.35 -16.53
CA ALA A 436 -11.94 -3.32 -16.86
C ALA A 436 -10.90 -3.49 -15.74
N ASP A 437 -10.61 -2.45 -14.95
CA ASP A 437 -9.67 -2.51 -13.81
C ASP A 437 -10.14 -3.47 -12.70
N ILE A 438 -11.43 -3.86 -12.70
CA ILE A 438 -11.98 -4.87 -11.79
C ILE A 438 -11.49 -6.26 -12.18
N ALA A 439 -11.64 -6.62 -13.46
CA ALA A 439 -11.09 -7.86 -14.01
C ALA A 439 -9.54 -7.85 -14.01
N GLY A 440 -8.92 -6.68 -14.18
CA GLY A 440 -7.48 -6.46 -14.05
C GLY A 440 -6.94 -6.52 -12.61
N GLY A 441 -7.79 -6.70 -11.59
CA GLY A 441 -7.38 -6.84 -10.19
C GLY A 441 -6.94 -5.55 -9.49
N SER A 442 -7.01 -4.41 -10.18
CA SER A 442 -6.65 -3.08 -9.65
C SER A 442 -7.67 -2.57 -8.63
N VAL A 443 -8.97 -2.75 -8.87
CA VAL A 443 -10.05 -2.15 -8.05
C VAL A 443 -11.26 -3.06 -7.88
N ALA A 444 -12.10 -2.76 -6.91
CA ALA A 444 -13.47 -3.25 -6.80
C ALA A 444 -14.37 -2.07 -6.39
N PRO A 445 -15.70 -2.17 -6.55
CA PRO A 445 -16.62 -1.20 -5.97
C PRO A 445 -16.39 -1.03 -4.46
N ILE A 446 -16.16 0.21 -4.02
CA ILE A 446 -15.79 0.55 -2.65
C ILE A 446 -17.04 0.53 -1.76
N VAL A 447 -17.22 -0.60 -1.06
CA VAL A 447 -18.33 -0.85 -0.13
C VAL A 447 -17.79 -1.20 1.26
N PRO A 448 -18.56 -0.95 2.35
CA PRO A 448 -18.07 -1.09 3.72
C PRO A 448 -18.04 -2.55 4.25
N PHE A 449 -18.38 -3.53 3.41
CA PHE A 449 -18.26 -4.96 3.69
C PHE A 449 -17.85 -5.68 2.41
N MET A 450 -16.71 -6.37 2.44
CA MET A 450 -16.25 -7.27 1.37
C MET A 450 -15.22 -8.27 1.93
N LEU A 451 -14.85 -9.27 1.13
CA LEU A 451 -13.79 -10.23 1.47
C LEU A 451 -12.54 -9.98 0.62
N ASP A 452 -11.36 -10.05 1.22
CA ASP A 452 -10.04 -10.02 0.55
C ASP A 452 -9.88 -8.92 -0.53
N GLY A 453 -10.42 -7.73 -0.28
CA GLY A 453 -10.40 -6.58 -1.18
C GLY A 453 -11.26 -6.78 -2.44
N GLY A 454 -12.20 -7.71 -2.40
CA GLY A 454 -13.03 -8.14 -3.52
C GLY A 454 -12.38 -9.18 -4.44
N ARG A 455 -11.24 -9.79 -4.08
CA ARG A 455 -10.53 -10.76 -4.95
C ARG A 455 -11.30 -12.07 -5.15
N VAL A 456 -11.22 -12.60 -6.38
CA VAL A 456 -11.72 -13.95 -6.72
C VAL A 456 -10.75 -15.03 -6.23
N ASP A 457 -9.44 -14.81 -6.39
CA ASP A 457 -8.41 -15.57 -5.66
C ASP A 457 -7.79 -14.68 -4.58
N GLN A 458 -8.27 -14.88 -3.34
CA GLN A 458 -7.79 -14.24 -2.11
C GLN A 458 -6.26 -14.31 -1.89
N SER A 459 -5.58 -15.30 -2.49
CA SER A 459 -4.12 -15.48 -2.40
C SER A 459 -3.33 -14.84 -3.54
N ASN A 460 -4.00 -14.37 -4.60
CA ASN A 460 -3.35 -13.66 -5.70
C ASN A 460 -3.50 -12.15 -5.53
N VAL A 461 -2.41 -11.49 -5.11
CA VAL A 461 -2.40 -10.03 -4.85
C VAL A 461 -2.86 -9.18 -6.03
N ASN A 462 -2.57 -9.62 -7.26
CA ASN A 462 -2.96 -8.98 -8.53
C ASN A 462 -4.13 -9.71 -9.22
N GLY A 463 -4.82 -10.62 -8.52
CA GLY A 463 -5.91 -11.41 -9.07
C GLY A 463 -7.16 -10.56 -9.36
N ALA A 464 -7.93 -11.00 -10.36
CA ALA A 464 -9.22 -10.40 -10.71
C ALA A 464 -10.12 -10.24 -9.47
N ARG A 465 -10.86 -9.13 -9.42
CA ARG A 465 -11.82 -8.82 -8.36
C ARG A 465 -13.26 -8.97 -8.88
N THR A 466 -14.23 -9.05 -7.98
CA THR A 466 -15.66 -9.08 -8.32
C THR A 466 -16.24 -7.68 -8.49
N GLY A 467 -17.18 -7.53 -9.44
CA GLY A 467 -18.00 -6.34 -9.61
C GLY A 467 -19.13 -6.19 -8.57
N SER A 468 -19.32 -7.17 -7.69
CA SER A 468 -20.37 -7.15 -6.65
C SER A 468 -19.82 -7.58 -5.27
N PRO A 469 -18.77 -6.92 -4.73
CA PRO A 469 -18.03 -7.40 -3.56
C PRO A 469 -18.86 -7.50 -2.26
N GLY A 470 -19.83 -6.61 -2.05
CA GLY A 470 -20.71 -6.66 -0.88
C GLY A 470 -21.71 -7.82 -0.92
N GLN A 471 -22.33 -8.05 -2.08
CA GLN A 471 -23.22 -9.19 -2.30
C GLN A 471 -22.45 -10.51 -2.16
N ALA A 472 -21.29 -10.63 -2.80
CA ALA A 472 -20.46 -11.84 -2.73
C ALA A 472 -20.00 -12.17 -1.29
N ALA A 473 -19.68 -11.16 -0.48
CA ALA A 473 -19.34 -11.34 0.93
C ALA A 473 -20.55 -11.75 1.79
N ALA A 474 -21.73 -11.18 1.50
CA ALA A 474 -22.97 -11.50 2.21
C ALA A 474 -23.50 -12.89 1.86
N ASP A 475 -23.41 -13.33 0.60
CA ASP A 475 -23.74 -14.69 0.19
C ASP A 475 -22.76 -15.72 0.75
N ALA A 476 -21.46 -15.39 0.81
CA ALA A 476 -20.47 -16.22 1.50
C ALA A 476 -20.77 -16.38 3.00
N PHE A 477 -21.33 -15.36 3.65
CA PHE A 477 -21.84 -15.48 5.03
C PHE A 477 -23.10 -16.35 5.09
N ALA A 478 -24.07 -16.11 4.21
CA ALA A 478 -25.33 -16.83 4.15
C ALA A 478 -25.12 -18.35 3.94
N GLN A 479 -24.29 -18.72 2.97
CA GLN A 479 -23.90 -20.10 2.68
C GLN A 479 -23.31 -20.79 3.92
N ARG A 480 -22.43 -20.11 4.65
CA ARG A 480 -21.76 -20.66 5.84
C ARG A 480 -22.67 -20.74 7.04
N ILE A 481 -23.63 -19.82 7.20
CA ILE A 481 -24.58 -19.86 8.30
C ILE A 481 -25.73 -20.86 8.07
N GLY A 482 -26.00 -21.22 6.81
CA GLY A 482 -27.06 -22.15 6.40
C GLY A 482 -28.32 -21.46 5.87
N ALA A 483 -28.23 -20.18 5.51
CA ALA A 483 -29.30 -19.42 4.88
C ALA A 483 -29.23 -19.54 3.34
N PRO A 484 -30.36 -19.40 2.61
CA PRO A 484 -30.42 -19.63 1.16
C PRO A 484 -29.68 -18.58 0.30
N GLY A 485 -29.27 -17.46 0.89
CA GLY A 485 -28.61 -16.32 0.24
C GLY A 485 -28.76 -15.06 1.09
N ALA A 486 -28.22 -13.94 0.64
CA ALA A 486 -28.35 -12.65 1.30
C ALA A 486 -28.96 -11.57 0.39
N THR A 487 -29.69 -10.62 0.97
CA THR A 487 -30.26 -9.47 0.23
C THR A 487 -29.98 -8.13 0.93
N ALA A 488 -29.97 -7.03 0.19
CA ALA A 488 -29.74 -5.71 0.77
C ALA A 488 -30.90 -5.32 1.72
N GLY A 489 -30.57 -4.77 2.89
CA GLY A 489 -31.56 -4.32 3.87
C GLY A 489 -30.93 -3.56 5.04
N ALA A 490 -31.65 -2.56 5.55
CA ALA A 490 -31.16 -1.70 6.63
C ALA A 490 -31.19 -2.40 8.00
N ALA A 491 -30.21 -2.11 8.85
CA ALA A 491 -30.18 -2.56 10.23
C ALA A 491 -31.22 -1.81 11.10
N PRO A 492 -32.00 -2.51 11.96
CA PRO A 492 -32.90 -1.82 12.89
C PRO A 492 -32.13 -0.96 13.90
N ALA A 493 -32.62 0.25 14.16
CA ALA A 493 -31.99 1.15 15.12
C ALA A 493 -31.97 0.54 16.54
N GLY A 494 -30.78 0.44 17.14
CA GLY A 494 -30.59 -0.18 18.46
C GLY A 494 -30.67 -1.70 18.49
N ALA A 495 -30.63 -2.39 17.33
CA ALA A 495 -30.65 -3.84 17.26
C ALA A 495 -29.53 -4.51 18.08
N GLN A 496 -29.84 -5.66 18.68
CA GLN A 496 -28.87 -6.45 19.44
C GLN A 496 -27.73 -6.94 18.55
N VAL A 497 -26.48 -6.71 18.95
CA VAL A 497 -25.29 -7.30 18.30
C VAL A 497 -25.22 -8.79 18.61
N LEU A 498 -25.18 -9.61 17.57
CA LEU A 498 -25.08 -11.06 17.63
C LEU A 498 -23.64 -11.55 17.44
N GLY A 499 -22.84 -10.83 16.64
CA GLY A 499 -21.41 -11.04 16.48
C GLY A 499 -20.69 -9.78 15.97
N GLU A 500 -19.40 -9.66 16.25
CA GLU A 500 -18.53 -8.55 15.84
C GLU A 500 -17.13 -9.06 15.50
N ILE A 501 -16.58 -8.62 14.37
CA ILE A 501 -15.16 -8.81 14.02
C ILE A 501 -14.49 -7.46 13.79
N LYS A 502 -13.17 -7.42 14.02
CA LYS A 502 -12.37 -6.21 13.95
C LYS A 502 -11.19 -6.38 13.01
N SER A 503 -10.93 -5.37 12.20
CA SER A 503 -9.78 -5.33 11.29
C SER A 503 -8.44 -5.41 12.02
N ALA A 504 -7.35 -5.58 11.28
CA ALA A 504 -6.03 -5.17 11.79
C ALA A 504 -6.06 -3.69 12.23
N PRO A 505 -5.20 -3.24 13.17
CA PRO A 505 -5.14 -1.84 13.58
C PRO A 505 -4.82 -0.90 12.42
N ILE A 506 -5.24 0.38 12.48
CA ILE A 506 -5.00 1.38 11.41
C ILE A 506 -3.53 1.41 10.96
N GLU A 507 -2.57 1.32 11.87
CA GLU A 507 -1.13 1.31 11.53
C GLU A 507 -0.74 0.12 10.62
N GLN A 508 -1.34 -1.05 10.84
CA GLN A 508 -1.14 -2.26 10.05
C GLN A 508 -1.96 -2.26 8.77
N LEU A 509 -3.15 -1.63 8.75
CA LEU A 509 -3.87 -1.38 7.50
C LEU A 509 -3.10 -0.42 6.58
N VAL A 510 -2.41 0.59 7.14
CA VAL A 510 -1.52 1.48 6.39
C VAL A 510 -0.28 0.73 5.86
N ASP A 511 0.33 -0.17 6.64
CA ASP A 511 1.40 -1.05 6.14
C ASP A 511 0.90 -1.94 4.99
N ASN A 512 -0.18 -2.71 5.19
CA ASN A 512 -0.80 -3.56 4.17
C ASN A 512 -1.09 -2.77 2.88
N MET A 513 -1.70 -1.59 2.98
CA MET A 513 -1.97 -0.68 1.86
C MET A 513 -0.70 -0.27 1.10
N MET A 514 0.40 -0.01 1.80
CA MET A 514 1.64 0.50 1.22
C MET A 514 2.52 -0.62 0.63
N GLN A 515 2.60 -1.79 1.29
CA GLN A 515 3.37 -2.96 0.84
C GLN A 515 2.84 -3.50 -0.51
N ILE A 516 1.53 -3.82 -0.57
CA ILE A 516 0.88 -4.37 -1.77
C ILE A 516 0.22 -3.31 -2.67
N SER A 517 0.33 -2.03 -2.31
CA SER A 517 -0.18 -0.90 -3.13
C SER A 517 -1.70 -0.90 -3.39
N ASP A 518 -2.49 -1.47 -2.49
CA ASP A 518 -3.90 -1.77 -2.74
C ASP A 518 -4.78 -0.52 -2.83
N ASN A 519 -5.48 -0.35 -3.96
CA ASN A 519 -6.36 0.80 -4.19
C ASN A 519 -7.61 0.75 -3.29
N VAL A 520 -8.23 -0.41 -3.15
CA VAL A 520 -9.51 -0.57 -2.42
C VAL A 520 -9.32 -0.28 -0.93
N LEU A 521 -8.24 -0.81 -0.33
CA LEU A 521 -7.89 -0.47 1.05
C LEU A 521 -7.54 1.02 1.23
N THR A 522 -7.00 1.68 0.21
CA THR A 522 -6.74 3.13 0.26
C THR A 522 -8.03 3.95 0.28
N GLU A 523 -9.01 3.62 -0.57
CA GLU A 523 -10.27 4.38 -0.62
C GLU A 523 -11.20 4.08 0.57
N ALA A 524 -11.06 2.90 1.20
CA ALA A 524 -11.66 2.61 2.49
C ALA A 524 -11.04 3.50 3.58
N ILE A 525 -9.70 3.50 3.72
CA ILE A 525 -8.99 4.38 4.67
C ILE A 525 -9.33 5.86 4.43
N ALA A 526 -9.44 6.32 3.18
CA ALA A 526 -9.85 7.69 2.86
C ALA A 526 -11.26 8.04 3.37
N ARG A 527 -12.21 7.10 3.29
CA ARG A 527 -13.57 7.26 3.85
C ARG A 527 -13.58 7.22 5.37
N GLU A 528 -12.71 6.44 6.02
CA GLU A 528 -12.58 6.45 7.47
C GLU A 528 -11.95 7.75 7.99
N ILE A 529 -11.01 8.36 7.26
CA ILE A 529 -10.53 9.73 7.52
C ILE A 529 -11.68 10.74 7.35
N ALA A 530 -12.56 10.57 6.34
CA ALA A 530 -13.72 11.43 6.15
C ALA A 530 -14.70 11.35 7.34
N ILE A 531 -15.09 10.14 7.74
CA ILE A 531 -15.94 9.90 8.91
C ILE A 531 -15.34 10.52 10.18
N LYS A 532 -14.03 10.32 10.45
CA LYS A 532 -13.32 10.92 11.60
C LYS A 532 -13.31 12.45 11.56
N THR A 533 -13.33 13.07 10.38
CA THR A 533 -13.26 14.53 10.19
C THR A 533 -14.61 15.21 9.97
N GLY A 534 -15.72 14.46 9.95
CA GLY A 534 -17.06 15.00 9.64
C GLY A 534 -17.28 15.32 8.16
N ASN A 535 -16.45 14.78 7.28
CA ASN A 535 -16.64 14.82 5.83
C ASN A 535 -17.48 13.61 5.35
N GLU A 536 -18.00 13.70 4.13
CA GLU A 536 -18.84 12.64 3.53
C GLU A 536 -18.05 11.34 3.29
N ALA A 537 -18.68 10.17 3.49
CA ALA A 537 -18.05 8.85 3.28
C ALA A 537 -18.04 8.41 1.79
N SER A 538 -17.68 9.35 0.91
CA SER A 538 -17.61 9.21 -0.55
C SER A 538 -16.18 9.41 -1.08
N PHE A 539 -15.97 9.28 -2.39
CA PHE A 539 -14.69 9.67 -3.02
C PHE A 539 -14.37 11.16 -2.81
N ALA A 540 -15.34 12.05 -3.06
CA ALA A 540 -15.16 13.49 -2.93
C ALA A 540 -14.91 13.90 -1.47
N GLY A 541 -15.65 13.32 -0.52
CA GLY A 541 -15.45 13.56 0.91
C GLY A 541 -14.15 12.96 1.44
N GLY A 542 -13.74 11.78 0.99
CA GLY A 542 -12.44 11.17 1.30
C GLY A 542 -11.25 12.01 0.80
N VAL A 543 -11.28 12.43 -0.45
CA VAL A 543 -10.31 13.38 -1.02
C VAL A 543 -10.25 14.67 -0.21
N LYS A 544 -11.42 15.29 0.06
CA LYS A 544 -11.49 16.51 0.86
C LYS A 544 -10.89 16.30 2.26
N ALA A 545 -11.19 15.18 2.92
CA ALA A 545 -10.67 14.88 4.25
C ALA A 545 -9.15 14.70 4.27
N VAL A 546 -8.58 14.00 3.27
CA VAL A 546 -7.11 13.91 3.10
C VAL A 546 -6.50 15.30 2.91
N ARG A 547 -7.12 16.17 2.09
CA ARG A 547 -6.67 17.56 1.90
C ARG A 547 -6.76 18.39 3.17
N ASP A 548 -7.89 18.33 3.87
CA ASP A 548 -8.14 19.07 5.12
C ASP A 548 -7.10 18.70 6.19
N VAL A 549 -6.84 17.39 6.38
CA VAL A 549 -5.87 16.90 7.38
C VAL A 549 -4.45 17.35 7.05
N LEU A 550 -4.02 17.23 5.79
CA LEU A 550 -2.65 17.62 5.40
C LEU A 550 -2.45 19.14 5.46
N THR A 551 -3.44 19.92 5.02
CA THR A 551 -3.41 21.39 5.10
C THR A 551 -3.39 21.86 6.56
N LYS A 552 -4.22 21.26 7.43
CA LYS A 552 -4.23 21.52 8.88
C LYS A 552 -2.89 21.17 9.56
N ASN A 553 -2.15 20.21 9.00
CA ASN A 553 -0.80 19.83 9.44
C ASN A 553 0.32 20.59 8.71
N GLY A 554 0.01 21.67 7.97
CA GLY A 554 1.00 22.59 7.42
C GLY A 554 1.74 22.10 6.18
N PHE A 555 1.13 21.20 5.38
CA PHE A 555 1.62 20.86 4.05
C PHE A 555 0.94 21.72 2.98
N ASP A 556 1.68 22.14 1.95
CA ASP A 556 1.14 22.94 0.84
C ASP A 556 0.47 22.05 -0.22
N LEU A 557 -0.84 22.22 -0.40
CA LEU A 557 -1.66 21.53 -1.39
C LEU A 557 -2.25 22.48 -2.44
N ALA A 558 -1.78 23.74 -2.53
CA ALA A 558 -2.35 24.77 -3.40
C ALA A 558 -2.28 24.42 -4.89
N THR A 559 -1.21 23.77 -5.33
CA THR A 559 -1.04 23.29 -6.73
C THR A 559 -1.37 21.80 -6.91
N ALA A 560 -1.75 21.10 -5.84
CA ALA A 560 -2.13 19.70 -5.88
C ALA A 560 -3.62 19.57 -6.23
N ASN A 561 -3.97 18.76 -7.22
CA ASN A 561 -5.34 18.41 -7.59
C ASN A 561 -5.46 16.88 -7.75
N PHE A 562 -6.34 16.25 -6.99
CA PHE A 562 -6.57 14.80 -7.05
C PHE A 562 -8.03 14.47 -6.75
N VAL A 563 -8.52 13.36 -7.29
CA VAL A 563 -9.93 12.94 -7.32
C VAL A 563 -10.19 11.55 -6.72
N ASP A 564 -9.13 10.84 -6.34
CA ASP A 564 -9.16 9.61 -5.54
C ASP A 564 -8.03 9.63 -4.50
N GLY A 565 -8.07 8.74 -3.49
CA GLY A 565 -7.01 8.63 -2.48
C GLY A 565 -5.85 7.70 -2.88
N SER A 566 -6.11 6.79 -3.82
CA SER A 566 -5.20 5.74 -4.28
C SER A 566 -4.22 6.18 -5.37
N GLY A 567 -4.54 7.24 -6.13
CA GLY A 567 -3.73 7.72 -7.23
C GLY A 567 -3.96 7.01 -8.56
N LEU A 568 -5.06 6.25 -8.71
CA LEU A 568 -5.35 5.49 -9.92
C LEU A 568 -5.80 6.40 -11.08
N SER A 569 -6.63 7.41 -10.80
CA SER A 569 -7.11 8.34 -11.80
C SER A 569 -5.96 9.09 -12.48
N ALA A 570 -5.79 8.90 -13.79
CA ALA A 570 -4.76 9.57 -14.58
C ALA A 570 -4.90 11.11 -14.59
N THR A 571 -6.06 11.64 -14.16
CA THR A 571 -6.32 13.07 -13.99
C THR A 571 -5.54 13.68 -12.82
N ASN A 572 -5.24 12.92 -11.77
CA ASN A 572 -4.50 13.36 -10.58
C ASN A 572 -3.18 14.08 -10.95
N LYS A 573 -2.88 15.22 -10.33
CA LYS A 573 -1.64 16.00 -10.46
C LYS A 573 -1.18 16.53 -9.10
N ILE A 574 0.03 16.22 -8.68
CA ILE A 574 0.65 16.80 -7.47
C ILE A 574 2.10 17.22 -7.76
N PRO A 575 2.64 18.27 -7.09
CA PRO A 575 4.06 18.57 -7.15
C PRO A 575 4.87 17.45 -6.47
N ALA A 576 6.02 17.08 -7.04
CA ALA A 576 6.94 16.11 -6.42
C ALA A 576 7.38 16.54 -5.02
N LYS A 577 7.51 17.86 -4.82
CA LYS A 577 7.87 18.49 -3.56
C LYS A 577 6.96 18.07 -2.40
N LEU A 578 5.64 17.99 -2.62
CA LEU A 578 4.66 17.63 -1.57
C LEU A 578 4.91 16.21 -1.02
N LEU A 579 5.32 15.26 -1.86
CA LEU A 579 5.71 13.93 -1.40
C LEU A 579 6.98 13.99 -0.54
N THR A 580 8.01 14.76 -0.95
CA THR A 580 9.20 14.95 -0.10
C THR A 580 8.94 15.75 1.17
N ASP A 581 7.98 16.69 1.19
CA ASP A 581 7.65 17.47 2.39
C ASP A 581 7.01 16.57 3.47
N VAL A 582 6.07 15.71 3.07
CA VAL A 582 5.45 14.70 3.95
C VAL A 582 6.47 13.68 4.44
N LEU A 583 7.33 13.16 3.56
CA LEU A 583 8.41 12.25 3.94
C LEU A 583 9.47 12.91 4.83
N THR A 584 9.79 14.19 4.60
CA THR A 584 10.68 14.99 5.47
C THR A 584 10.12 15.08 6.88
N ALA A 585 8.84 15.41 7.02
CA ALA A 585 8.17 15.47 8.32
C ALA A 585 8.17 14.10 9.04
N ALA A 586 8.12 12.98 8.31
CA ALA A 586 8.27 11.64 8.90
C ALA A 586 9.73 11.27 9.25
N ALA A 587 10.70 11.83 8.52
CA ALA A 587 12.12 11.42 8.54
C ALA A 587 13.06 12.30 9.37
N LYS A 588 12.57 13.40 9.97
CA LYS A 588 13.32 14.21 10.96
C LYS A 588 14.03 13.32 12.00
N PRO A 589 15.27 13.64 12.43
CA PRO A 589 16.01 12.83 13.40
C PRO A 589 15.41 12.90 14.82
N THR A 590 14.77 14.03 15.14
CA THR A 590 14.16 14.36 16.43
C THR A 590 12.64 14.12 16.44
N LEU A 591 12.02 14.28 17.63
CA LEU A 591 10.57 14.21 17.85
C LEU A 591 10.02 15.51 18.47
N ASP A 592 10.72 16.63 18.27
CA ASP A 592 10.32 17.99 18.59
C ASP A 592 9.03 18.40 17.85
N ASP A 593 8.89 17.93 16.62
CA ASP A 593 7.73 18.10 15.78
C ASP A 593 6.73 16.98 16.07
N ALA A 594 5.60 17.32 16.70
CA ALA A 594 4.55 16.36 17.06
C ALA A 594 4.00 15.57 15.85
N ARG A 595 4.11 16.11 14.62
CA ARG A 595 3.76 15.39 13.39
C ARG A 595 4.71 14.24 13.12
N THR A 596 6.00 14.38 13.42
CA THR A 596 7.02 13.33 13.18
C THR A 596 6.74 12.08 14.01
N ALA A 597 6.31 12.22 15.27
CA ALA A 597 5.93 11.08 16.09
C ALA A 597 4.75 10.29 15.50
N LYS A 598 3.72 10.99 14.99
CA LYS A 598 2.58 10.38 14.29
C LYS A 598 2.96 9.78 12.94
N LEU A 599 3.81 10.46 12.17
CA LEU A 599 4.17 10.08 10.80
C LEU A 599 5.27 9.01 10.71
N ARG A 600 6.02 8.72 11.78
CA ARG A 600 7.13 7.75 11.75
C ARG A 600 6.76 6.37 11.16
N PRO A 601 5.58 5.77 11.43
CA PRO A 601 5.18 4.49 10.84
C PRO A 601 5.08 4.49 9.30
N LEU A 602 4.91 5.66 8.68
CA LEU A 602 4.94 5.81 7.22
C LEU A 602 6.24 5.28 6.62
N LEU A 603 7.38 5.47 7.29
CA LEU A 603 8.70 5.06 6.79
C LEU A 603 8.93 3.55 6.90
N THR A 604 8.33 2.91 7.91
CA THR A 604 8.36 1.44 8.04
C THR A 604 7.39 0.77 7.07
N ALA A 605 6.28 1.42 6.74
CA ALA A 605 5.28 0.96 5.77
C ALA A 605 5.75 1.04 4.29
N LEU A 606 6.84 1.74 4.00
CA LEU A 606 7.40 1.80 2.65
C LEU A 606 8.04 0.45 2.26
N PRO A 607 7.68 -0.12 1.08
CA PRO A 607 8.34 -1.31 0.52
C PRO A 607 9.87 -1.20 0.51
N VAL A 608 10.56 -2.29 0.84
CA VAL A 608 12.03 -2.36 0.88
C VAL A 608 12.59 -2.87 -0.44
N ALA A 609 13.54 -2.15 -1.01
CA ALA A 609 14.27 -2.49 -2.23
C ALA A 609 14.82 -3.92 -2.21
N GLY A 610 14.31 -4.78 -3.09
CA GLY A 610 14.71 -6.19 -3.20
C GLY A 610 14.40 -7.04 -1.95
N GLY A 611 13.46 -6.60 -1.10
CA GLY A 611 13.12 -7.26 0.17
C GLY A 611 11.62 -7.34 0.51
N SER A 612 10.80 -6.34 0.19
CA SER A 612 9.35 -6.39 0.49
C SER A 612 8.47 -5.68 -0.53
N GLY A 613 7.17 -6.03 -0.53
CA GLY A 613 6.12 -5.37 -1.28
C GLY A 613 6.41 -5.22 -2.78
N THR A 614 5.92 -4.14 -3.38
CA THR A 614 6.15 -3.80 -4.81
C THR A 614 7.61 -3.53 -5.20
N LEU A 615 8.59 -3.65 -4.29
CA LEU A 615 10.02 -3.59 -4.57
C LEU A 615 10.77 -4.92 -4.39
N ALA A 616 10.10 -5.99 -3.94
CA ALA A 616 10.75 -7.27 -3.62
C ALA A 616 11.55 -7.89 -4.79
N GLY A 617 11.04 -7.76 -6.02
CA GLY A 617 11.71 -8.24 -7.25
C GLY A 617 12.59 -7.21 -7.96
N ARG A 618 12.86 -6.04 -7.37
CA ARG A 618 13.61 -4.92 -7.98
C ARG A 618 15.03 -4.81 -7.40
N TYR A 619 15.79 -3.81 -7.85
CA TYR A 619 17.17 -3.54 -7.42
C TYR A 619 18.16 -4.68 -7.77
N GLY A 620 18.15 -5.07 -9.04
CA GLY A 620 19.21 -5.84 -9.69
C GLY A 620 20.11 -4.96 -10.57
N GLY A 621 21.17 -5.54 -11.13
CA GLY A 621 22.07 -4.85 -12.06
C GLY A 621 22.68 -3.57 -11.49
N THR A 622 22.66 -2.48 -12.26
CA THR A 622 23.17 -1.15 -11.84
C THR A 622 22.45 -0.56 -10.63
N ALA A 623 21.21 -0.97 -10.34
CA ALA A 623 20.49 -0.53 -9.15
C ALA A 623 20.81 -1.36 -7.89
N ALA A 624 21.59 -2.45 -8.00
CA ALA A 624 21.89 -3.34 -6.88
C ALA A 624 22.41 -2.67 -5.59
N PRO A 625 23.21 -1.57 -5.62
CA PRO A 625 23.63 -0.88 -4.40
C PRO A 625 22.47 -0.41 -3.51
N GLY A 626 21.32 -0.06 -4.09
CA GLY A 626 20.13 0.38 -3.34
C GLY A 626 19.38 -0.75 -2.62
N LYS A 627 19.68 -2.02 -2.91
CA LYS A 627 19.00 -3.19 -2.34
C LYS A 627 19.16 -3.24 -0.81
N GLY A 628 18.05 -3.43 -0.10
CA GLY A 628 17.98 -3.37 1.37
C GLY A 628 18.01 -1.96 1.98
N TRP A 629 18.43 -0.94 1.23
CA TRP A 629 18.64 0.43 1.73
C TRP A 629 17.56 1.42 1.30
N VAL A 630 17.08 1.33 0.07
CA VAL A 630 15.98 2.17 -0.41
C VAL A 630 14.65 1.63 0.12
N ARG A 631 13.84 2.51 0.72
CA ARG A 631 12.47 2.26 1.15
C ARG A 631 11.56 3.23 0.40
N ALA A 632 10.73 2.76 -0.52
CA ALA A 632 9.97 3.67 -1.38
C ALA A 632 8.63 3.11 -1.87
N LYS A 633 7.65 4.00 -2.00
CA LYS A 633 6.36 3.70 -2.62
C LYS A 633 6.47 3.87 -4.13
N THR A 634 6.08 2.82 -4.84
CA THR A 634 5.96 2.79 -6.29
C THR A 634 4.67 3.46 -6.77
N GLY A 635 4.73 4.04 -7.97
CA GLY A 635 3.57 4.33 -8.79
C GLY A 635 3.83 3.94 -10.24
N THR A 636 2.86 3.31 -10.89
CA THR A 636 2.87 3.05 -12.34
C THR A 636 1.44 3.18 -12.86
N LEU A 637 1.29 3.85 -14.00
CA LEU A 637 0.11 3.85 -14.88
C LEU A 637 0.63 3.85 -16.33
N THR A 638 -0.25 3.73 -17.31
CA THR A 638 0.11 3.91 -18.73
C THR A 638 0.79 5.26 -18.95
N GLY A 639 2.05 5.23 -19.40
CA GLY A 639 2.86 6.43 -19.67
C GLY A 639 3.42 7.16 -18.43
N VAL A 640 3.22 6.65 -17.21
CA VAL A 640 3.59 7.35 -15.96
C VAL A 640 4.25 6.39 -14.97
N ASN A 641 5.41 6.76 -14.42
CA ASN A 641 6.07 6.01 -13.36
C ASN A 641 6.56 6.94 -12.25
N ALA A 642 6.46 6.49 -10.99
CA ALA A 642 6.85 7.25 -9.81
C ALA A 642 7.57 6.36 -8.79
N LEU A 643 8.50 6.96 -8.05
CA LEU A 643 9.18 6.35 -6.92
C LEU A 643 9.48 7.45 -5.89
N ALA A 644 8.87 7.37 -4.71
CA ALA A 644 9.07 8.33 -3.63
C ALA A 644 9.27 7.62 -2.29
N GLY A 645 10.21 8.10 -1.48
CA GLY A 645 10.61 7.41 -0.25
C GLY A 645 11.89 7.95 0.37
N MET A 646 12.66 7.06 0.99
CA MET A 646 13.91 7.36 1.68
C MET A 646 15.01 6.36 1.36
N VAL A 647 16.25 6.77 1.62
CA VAL A 647 17.46 5.94 1.54
C VAL A 647 18.45 6.42 2.60
N VAL A 648 19.34 5.53 3.07
CA VAL A 648 20.52 5.91 3.86
C VAL A 648 21.74 5.86 2.94
N ASP A 649 22.61 6.86 2.92
CA ASP A 649 23.81 6.90 2.06
C ASP A 649 25.02 6.12 2.65
N VAL A 650 26.22 6.29 2.10
CA VAL A 650 27.46 5.66 2.61
C VAL A 650 27.97 6.30 3.91
N ASP A 651 27.69 7.57 4.14
CA ASP A 651 28.12 8.31 5.34
C ASP A 651 27.17 8.08 6.52
N GLY A 652 25.99 7.53 6.25
CA GLY A 652 24.97 7.19 7.24
C GLY A 652 23.87 8.24 7.37
N ARG A 653 23.78 9.21 6.46
CA ARG A 653 22.70 10.20 6.43
C ARG A 653 21.45 9.59 5.80
N VAL A 654 20.27 9.94 6.31
CA VAL A 654 19.01 9.71 5.58
C VAL A 654 18.83 10.80 4.53
N LEU A 655 18.45 10.41 3.32
CA LEU A 655 17.91 11.26 2.28
C LEU A 655 16.45 10.87 2.03
N VAL A 656 15.56 11.85 1.83
CA VAL A 656 14.21 11.61 1.30
C VAL A 656 14.12 12.13 -0.13
N PHE A 657 13.39 11.41 -0.98
CA PHE A 657 13.32 11.71 -2.41
C PHE A 657 11.92 11.46 -2.98
N SER A 658 11.64 12.12 -4.10
CA SER A 658 10.45 11.91 -4.93
C SER A 658 10.85 12.07 -6.39
N PHE A 659 10.63 11.04 -7.20
CA PHE A 659 10.89 11.06 -8.64
C PHE A 659 9.61 10.64 -9.39
N MET A 660 9.17 11.45 -10.34
CA MET A 660 8.02 11.17 -11.22
C MET A 660 8.40 11.40 -12.68
N SER A 661 8.16 10.38 -13.50
CA SER A 661 8.49 10.30 -14.92
C SER A 661 7.20 10.15 -15.74
N ALA A 662 7.03 11.01 -16.73
CA ALA A 662 6.07 10.80 -17.82
C ALA A 662 6.84 10.36 -19.08
N SER A 663 6.65 9.11 -19.50
CA SER A 663 7.45 8.47 -20.55
C SER A 663 6.66 7.35 -21.24
N SER A 664 6.72 7.29 -22.57
CA SER A 664 6.09 6.26 -23.41
C SER A 664 6.93 4.99 -23.60
N ARG A 665 8.05 4.87 -22.86
CA ARG A 665 8.96 3.71 -22.85
C ARG A 665 8.41 2.56 -22.01
N ASP A 666 9.00 1.36 -22.11
CA ASP A 666 8.52 0.19 -21.37
C ASP A 666 8.63 0.47 -19.85
N PRO A 667 7.50 0.48 -19.11
CA PRO A 667 7.50 0.89 -17.71
C PRO A 667 8.28 -0.10 -16.83
N GLU A 668 8.28 -1.39 -17.17
CA GLU A 668 8.90 -2.44 -16.37
C GLU A 668 10.37 -2.67 -16.73
N LYS A 669 10.71 -2.60 -18.01
CA LYS A 669 12.06 -2.91 -18.53
C LYS A 669 12.98 -1.68 -18.63
N GLU A 670 12.42 -0.48 -18.77
CA GLU A 670 13.20 0.75 -18.95
C GLU A 670 13.00 1.76 -17.82
N VAL A 671 11.75 2.20 -17.61
CA VAL A 671 11.49 3.39 -16.76
C VAL A 671 11.64 3.08 -15.27
N ARG A 672 11.06 1.97 -14.76
CA ARG A 672 11.21 1.56 -13.36
C ARG A 672 12.67 1.27 -12.98
N PRO A 673 13.47 0.53 -13.79
CA PRO A 673 14.89 0.38 -13.54
C PRO A 673 15.67 1.70 -13.53
N ALA A 674 15.36 2.66 -14.43
CA ALA A 674 16.03 3.97 -14.41
C ALA A 674 15.73 4.77 -13.12
N LEU A 675 14.49 4.73 -12.62
CA LEU A 675 14.13 5.32 -11.32
C LEU A 675 14.81 4.60 -10.14
N ASP A 676 14.99 3.28 -10.20
CA ASP A 676 15.76 2.53 -9.18
C ASP A 676 17.24 2.89 -9.20
N VAL A 677 17.82 3.15 -10.38
CA VAL A 677 19.21 3.63 -10.51
C VAL A 677 19.37 5.04 -9.93
N MET A 678 18.39 5.94 -10.08
CA MET A 678 18.42 7.24 -9.38
C MET A 678 18.43 7.08 -7.85
N ALA A 679 17.58 6.21 -7.30
CA ALA A 679 17.53 5.95 -5.86
C ALA A 679 18.79 5.21 -5.34
N ALA A 680 19.38 4.32 -6.15
CA ALA A 680 20.63 3.64 -5.84
C ALA A 680 21.87 4.57 -5.95
N ALA A 681 21.84 5.59 -6.82
CA ALA A 681 22.90 6.60 -6.89
C ALA A 681 22.97 7.43 -5.59
N LEU A 682 21.82 7.78 -4.99
CA LEU A 682 21.77 8.41 -3.67
C LEU A 682 22.40 7.52 -2.58
N ARG A 683 22.16 6.20 -2.62
CA ARG A 683 22.78 5.24 -1.69
C ARG A 683 24.30 5.26 -1.73
N GLY A 684 24.91 5.47 -2.91
CA GLY A 684 26.35 5.44 -3.10
C GLY A 684 27.07 6.78 -2.94
N CYS A 685 26.37 7.86 -2.58
CA CYS A 685 26.79 9.20 -3.03
C CYS A 685 27.92 9.87 -2.22
N GLY A 686 28.00 9.65 -0.90
CA GLY A 686 29.10 10.16 -0.05
C GLY A 686 29.26 11.67 -0.09
N CYS A 687 28.14 12.40 -0.05
CA CYS A 687 28.03 13.72 -0.69
C CYS A 687 28.50 14.93 0.14
N SER A 688 29.17 14.74 1.28
CA SER A 688 29.55 15.81 2.22
C SER A 688 30.72 16.69 1.78
#